data_AF-A0A850AW42-F1
#
_entry.id   AF-A0A850AW42-F1
#
_cell.length_a   1.000
_cell.length_b   1.000
_cell.length_c   1.000
_cell.angle_alpha   90.00
_cell.angle_beta   90.00
_cell.angle_gamma   90.00
#
_symmetry.space_group_name_H-M   'P 1'
#
loop_
_entity.id
_entity.type
_entity.pdbx_description
1 polymer ?
#
loop_
_entity_poly.entity_id
_entity_poly.type
_entity_poly.pdbx_seq_one_letter_code
_entity_poly.pdbx_strand_id
1 'polypeptide(L)'
;MEQPTVDRYYAHTAVRDADGILAPWYSGQNGQVDWRVRIAAETMKRYPWTENPTKAPHFVYNGTWRIAQDGTITVPRLNDWDNGDLGQRAAYILTALVDYYRYTGDPAAIAQISLTVDGILDHCLTGKNHPWPGVLISVPIKGVPYGKADPKGLIQLDIVAEVGIGLVRAYQMVGNERWWTTAKRWADLFARHARKDPHLSPWPRYANPEDALWEDLQTGGVVFILEFLDEVMRLGYTGAKGDLAAVRDMGRRYLRDVLLPRWTVDDTWGRNYWDWNDPVQAENVLEFVARYLMAHPKVYPNWRQDVRNILTLFLNRTSVDPASSGGVFSGAWAYPESSACCGRSLWYGPMELAPVYAELGNRTGDRWALEIARRMMILATYDAHETGVVEDNIDGGAIVADGWFKIAHPMALKHCLNAIGQQPELFGAARESHLVATSHVVSDVTYAPGRIEYRTHPAAGPTTDVLRMSFRPARITVDGKPWTIGRISGGHGATVKGLPSGDCIVTVRRDGTRSVVIEGPDPDTAVIRYEGAGPLRFNGNQVRIVGEVGPDGGLAEVVVDGEVQRTLVDCWAPMRRRGQTLYYRNGLANGEHRLELRPLGKGNPVSNGALVKVSEIHTSSAIPRAAAAPSTSCLTAPAPQRVIFGYTGRRDYRASDGTHWRPATEWIARLGFQADIVAAAWRTQPLQATISGTKDPELYRYGAHAPDLTAFFTVAPGDYTVRLHFAEYRRVPPDQRALNITINGEVVAERVDLAASAGGVNRALVLAYPGVRARSGTVAVRLKGHLGAEAIVHAIEILPGRVGARARPISLPESSGGVGNLLHNGGFEETVAGYTGSLGSRANAYGWTYLFASPIRSYIWAETDYIRHPEIGLPEIRTGQQALRTHTDGYGHTMIYQDVRVDPGRDYQAEVWVRAADIHGRGFGKNAGDRAGLVLQECSEDGSMVREHRGPSLTDAGDYRRLEMRFRTADGTHRVRFILEAVQQADYKESHVTFDDAALRLIGP
;
A
#
# COMPACT_ATOMS: atom_id res chain seq x y z
N MET A 1 -9.04 -4.46 20.59
CA MET A 1 -9.71 -3.96 19.38
C MET A 1 -10.12 -5.21 18.63
N GLU A 2 -11.35 -5.64 18.86
CA GLU A 2 -12.02 -6.56 17.94
C GLU A 2 -11.97 -5.89 16.55
N GLN A 3 -11.67 -6.61 15.46
CA GLN A 3 -11.83 -5.99 14.14
C GLN A 3 -13.31 -5.64 14.02
N PRO A 4 -13.69 -4.35 13.96
CA PRO A 4 -15.10 -4.01 13.81
C PRO A 4 -15.60 -4.70 12.54
N THR A 5 -16.72 -5.41 12.64
CA THR A 5 -17.43 -5.90 11.47
C THR A 5 -17.95 -4.69 10.73
N VAL A 6 -17.18 -4.21 9.75
CA VAL A 6 -17.58 -3.14 8.86
C VAL A 6 -18.63 -3.70 7.90
N ASP A 7 -19.75 -3.01 7.73
CA ASP A 7 -20.86 -3.50 6.88
C ASP A 7 -20.61 -3.26 5.39
N ARG A 8 -19.61 -2.44 5.04
CA ARG A 8 -19.28 -2.03 3.68
C ARG A 8 -17.77 -1.91 3.51
N TYR A 9 -17.27 -2.23 2.32
CA TYR A 9 -15.94 -1.88 1.86
C TYR A 9 -16.05 -1.18 0.52
N TYR A 10 -15.45 0.01 0.40
CA TYR A 10 -15.46 0.80 -0.83
C TYR A 10 -16.88 0.98 -1.38
N ALA A 11 -17.19 0.50 -2.60
CA ALA A 11 -18.50 0.63 -3.23
C ALA A 11 -19.56 -0.37 -2.72
N HIS A 12 -19.17 -1.49 -2.10
CA HIS A 12 -20.07 -2.64 -1.89
C HIS A 12 -20.18 -3.11 -0.44
N THR A 13 -21.34 -3.68 -0.10
CA THR A 13 -21.58 -4.34 1.20
C THR A 13 -20.58 -5.48 1.42
N ALA A 14 -20.02 -5.58 2.63
CA ALA A 14 -19.03 -6.60 2.96
C ALA A 14 -19.66 -8.00 2.97
N VAL A 15 -19.13 -8.92 2.16
CA VAL A 15 -19.53 -10.34 2.14
C VAL A 15 -18.44 -11.18 2.80
N ARG A 16 -18.84 -12.14 3.64
CA ARG A 16 -17.94 -13.01 4.40
C ARG A 16 -18.36 -14.47 4.26
N ASP A 17 -17.38 -15.38 4.32
CA ASP A 17 -17.64 -16.81 4.42
C ASP A 17 -18.03 -17.24 5.85
N ALA A 18 -18.24 -18.54 6.04
CA ALA A 18 -18.64 -19.12 7.32
C ALA A 18 -17.62 -18.93 8.44
N ASP A 19 -16.35 -18.68 8.10
CA ASP A 19 -15.25 -18.42 9.04
C ASP A 19 -15.02 -16.91 9.25
N GLY A 20 -15.87 -16.07 8.66
CA GLY A 20 -15.80 -14.61 8.73
C GLY A 20 -14.69 -14.01 7.85
N ILE A 21 -14.09 -14.78 6.95
CA ILE A 21 -13.09 -14.30 5.99
C ILE A 21 -13.82 -13.60 4.85
N LEU A 22 -13.24 -12.51 4.36
CA LEU A 22 -13.76 -11.79 3.20
C LEU A 22 -13.99 -12.73 2.00
N ALA A 23 -15.17 -12.60 1.39
CA ALA A 23 -15.61 -13.32 0.20
C ALA A 23 -15.94 -12.32 -0.94
N PRO A 24 -16.10 -12.80 -2.20
CA PRO A 24 -16.50 -11.93 -3.31
C PRO A 24 -17.89 -11.32 -3.08
N TRP A 25 -18.07 -10.05 -3.41
CA TRP A 25 -19.39 -9.38 -3.36
C TRP A 25 -20.23 -9.67 -4.61
N TYR A 26 -19.56 -9.81 -5.76
CA TYR A 26 -20.22 -10.05 -7.03
C TYR A 26 -20.56 -11.53 -7.21
N SER A 27 -21.83 -11.82 -7.44
CA SER A 27 -22.35 -13.18 -7.60
C SER A 27 -22.48 -13.65 -9.05
N GLY A 28 -22.15 -12.80 -10.03
CA GLY A 28 -22.18 -13.19 -11.44
C GLY A 28 -21.16 -14.28 -11.74
N GLN A 29 -21.49 -15.17 -12.68
CA GLN A 29 -20.74 -16.42 -12.92
C GLN A 29 -19.25 -16.22 -13.24
N ASN A 30 -18.86 -15.07 -13.79
CA ASN A 30 -17.49 -14.78 -14.18
C ASN A 30 -16.61 -14.30 -13.02
N GLY A 31 -17.21 -13.93 -11.89
CA GLY A 31 -16.52 -13.38 -10.74
C GLY A 31 -16.17 -11.89 -10.88
N GLN A 32 -15.91 -11.25 -9.73
CA GLN A 32 -15.67 -9.80 -9.64
C GLN A 32 -14.42 -9.31 -10.38
N VAL A 33 -13.40 -10.15 -10.54
CA VAL A 33 -12.13 -9.72 -11.18
C VAL A 33 -12.30 -9.59 -12.70
N ASP A 34 -12.93 -10.57 -13.37
CA ASP A 34 -13.31 -10.44 -14.79
C ASP A 34 -14.31 -9.30 -15.01
N TRP A 35 -15.29 -9.18 -14.11
CA TRP A 35 -16.22 -8.05 -14.10
C TRP A 35 -15.46 -6.71 -14.07
N ARG A 36 -14.47 -6.57 -13.19
CA ARG A 36 -13.66 -5.34 -13.08
C ARG A 36 -12.80 -5.06 -14.31
N VAL A 37 -12.30 -6.11 -14.98
CA VAL A 37 -11.60 -6.00 -16.29
C VAL A 37 -12.53 -5.38 -17.33
N ARG A 38 -13.76 -5.87 -17.44
CA ARG A 38 -14.77 -5.33 -18.37
C ARG A 38 -15.07 -3.87 -18.08
N ILE A 39 -15.34 -3.51 -16.81
CA ILE A 39 -15.63 -2.11 -16.42
C ILE A 39 -14.48 -1.17 -16.76
N ALA A 40 -13.23 -1.57 -16.52
CA ALA A 40 -12.07 -0.77 -16.89
C ALA A 40 -11.98 -0.53 -18.40
N ALA A 41 -12.07 -1.60 -19.20
CA ALA A 41 -11.96 -1.52 -20.65
C ALA A 41 -13.11 -0.72 -21.28
N GLU A 42 -14.36 -0.94 -20.84
CA GLU A 42 -15.52 -0.19 -21.33
C GLU A 42 -15.39 1.32 -21.00
N THR A 43 -14.89 1.66 -19.82
CA THR A 43 -14.66 3.06 -19.43
C THR A 43 -13.58 3.72 -20.28
N MET A 44 -12.49 3.00 -20.60
CA MET A 44 -11.48 3.47 -21.54
C MET A 44 -12.02 3.64 -22.96
N LYS A 45 -12.83 2.70 -23.47
CA LYS A 45 -13.41 2.74 -24.83
C LYS A 45 -14.37 3.91 -25.06
N ARG A 46 -15.09 4.34 -24.02
CA ARG A 46 -16.07 5.45 -24.10
C ARG A 46 -15.52 6.80 -23.63
N TYR A 47 -14.21 6.90 -23.37
CA TYR A 47 -13.60 8.14 -22.90
C TYR A 47 -13.74 9.27 -23.95
N PRO A 48 -14.01 10.53 -23.56
CA PRO A 48 -14.14 11.64 -24.49
C PRO A 48 -12.89 11.85 -25.35
N TRP A 49 -13.09 12.32 -26.59
CA TRP A 49 -12.02 12.58 -27.54
C TRP A 49 -11.67 14.08 -27.63
N THR A 50 -10.41 14.37 -27.94
CA THR A 50 -9.94 15.70 -28.38
C THR A 50 -9.47 15.64 -29.84
N GLU A 51 -9.54 16.77 -30.54
CA GLU A 51 -8.94 16.93 -31.87
C GLU A 51 -7.64 17.76 -31.86
N ASN A 52 -7.24 18.31 -30.70
CA ASN A 52 -6.08 19.18 -30.51
C ASN A 52 -5.13 18.57 -29.45
N PRO A 53 -3.81 18.40 -29.70
CA PRO A 53 -3.06 18.74 -30.93
C PRO A 53 -3.19 17.69 -32.03
N THR A 54 -3.61 16.48 -31.65
CA THR A 54 -3.80 15.35 -32.55
C THR A 54 -4.98 14.57 -32.00
N LYS A 55 -5.71 13.95 -32.91
CA LYS A 55 -6.98 13.29 -32.58
C LYS A 55 -6.71 12.03 -31.75
N ALA A 56 -7.18 12.01 -30.51
CA ALA A 56 -7.10 10.85 -29.61
C ALA A 56 -8.10 10.99 -28.45
N PRO A 57 -8.38 9.91 -27.70
CA PRO A 57 -9.03 10.04 -26.39
C PRO A 57 -8.25 11.00 -25.50
N HIS A 58 -8.96 11.84 -24.73
CA HIS A 58 -8.35 12.83 -23.86
C HIS A 58 -7.34 12.20 -22.88
N PHE A 59 -7.56 10.95 -22.43
CA PHE A 59 -6.63 10.26 -21.53
C PHE A 59 -5.24 10.01 -22.12
N VAL A 60 -5.00 10.25 -23.41
CA VAL A 60 -3.65 10.22 -24.00
C VAL A 60 -2.85 11.45 -23.57
N TYR A 61 -3.51 12.60 -23.39
CA TYR A 61 -2.87 13.89 -23.08
C TYR A 61 -3.13 14.32 -21.64
N ASN A 62 -4.35 14.13 -21.14
CA ASN A 62 -4.79 14.55 -19.81
C ASN A 62 -5.18 13.36 -18.93
N GLY A 63 -4.41 13.13 -17.87
CA GLY A 63 -4.66 12.07 -16.88
C GLY A 63 -5.69 12.41 -15.82
N THR A 64 -6.08 13.69 -15.73
CA THR A 64 -7.15 14.14 -14.84
C THR A 64 -8.51 13.85 -15.46
N TRP A 65 -9.46 13.51 -14.61
CA TRP A 65 -10.83 13.21 -15.02
C TRP A 65 -11.81 13.49 -13.89
N ARG A 66 -13.10 13.41 -14.20
CA ARG A 66 -14.18 13.24 -13.23
C ARG A 66 -15.21 12.30 -13.83
N ILE A 67 -15.91 11.58 -12.98
CA ILE A 67 -17.03 10.75 -13.42
C ILE A 67 -18.26 10.98 -12.55
N ALA A 68 -19.37 11.33 -13.19
CA ALA A 68 -20.66 11.44 -12.51
C ALA A 68 -21.22 10.05 -12.17
N GLN A 69 -22.14 9.99 -11.20
CA GLN A 69 -22.76 8.72 -10.76
C GLN A 69 -23.48 7.97 -11.90
N ASP A 70 -24.01 8.69 -12.87
CA ASP A 70 -24.63 8.12 -14.07
C ASP A 70 -23.62 7.55 -15.08
N GLY A 71 -22.32 7.70 -14.81
CA GLY A 71 -21.20 7.27 -15.65
C GLY A 71 -20.69 8.34 -16.61
N THR A 72 -21.23 9.56 -16.65
CA THR A 72 -20.78 10.61 -17.57
C THR A 72 -19.35 11.04 -17.22
N ILE A 73 -18.42 10.92 -18.18
CA ILE A 73 -17.02 11.30 -18.01
C ILE A 73 -16.84 12.76 -18.44
N THR A 74 -16.22 13.55 -17.58
CA THR A 74 -15.79 14.92 -17.92
C THR A 74 -14.28 15.04 -17.74
N VAL A 75 -13.67 15.88 -18.56
CA VAL A 75 -12.22 16.07 -18.58
C VAL A 75 -11.94 17.49 -18.07
N PRO A 76 -11.41 17.64 -16.85
CA PRO A 76 -11.02 18.94 -16.32
C PRO A 76 -9.96 19.63 -17.19
N ARG A 77 -9.82 20.95 -17.02
CA ARG A 77 -8.68 21.67 -17.60
C ARG A 77 -7.40 21.15 -16.96
N LEU A 78 -6.44 20.74 -17.79
CA LEU A 78 -5.13 20.25 -17.34
C LEU A 78 -4.24 21.44 -16.96
N ASN A 79 -3.68 21.42 -15.75
CA ASN A 79 -2.60 22.33 -15.35
C ASN A 79 -1.24 21.74 -15.71
N ASP A 80 -0.21 22.58 -15.80
CA ASP A 80 1.13 22.12 -16.20
C ASP A 80 1.68 21.04 -15.28
N TRP A 81 1.53 21.19 -13.97
CA TRP A 81 1.96 20.19 -12.98
C TRP A 81 1.27 18.85 -13.19
N ASP A 82 -0.04 18.86 -13.43
CA ASP A 82 -0.86 17.65 -13.55
C ASP A 82 -0.43 16.77 -14.75
N ASN A 83 0.26 17.35 -15.73
CA ASN A 83 0.79 16.64 -16.89
C ASN A 83 2.02 15.77 -16.57
N GLY A 84 2.58 15.90 -15.36
CA GLY A 84 3.72 15.07 -14.93
C GLY A 84 3.41 13.57 -14.85
N ASP A 85 2.13 13.19 -14.80
CA ASP A 85 1.69 11.80 -14.78
C ASP A 85 1.88 11.05 -16.10
N LEU A 86 2.17 11.77 -17.21
CA LEU A 86 2.14 11.27 -18.58
C LEU A 86 2.94 9.98 -18.80
N GLY A 87 4.17 9.91 -18.30
CA GLY A 87 5.02 8.73 -18.45
C GLY A 87 4.43 7.50 -17.79
N GLN A 88 4.11 7.58 -16.50
CA GLN A 88 3.51 6.45 -15.76
C GLN A 88 2.12 6.09 -16.31
N ARG A 89 1.29 7.07 -16.67
CA ARG A 89 -0.01 6.84 -17.31
C ARG A 89 0.15 6.07 -18.62
N ALA A 90 1.09 6.47 -19.47
CA ALA A 90 1.39 5.75 -20.71
C ALA A 90 1.86 4.32 -20.40
N ALA A 91 2.75 4.11 -19.43
CA ALA A 91 3.19 2.77 -19.05
C ALA A 91 2.03 1.85 -18.63
N TYR A 92 1.12 2.32 -17.78
CA TYR A 92 -0.07 1.56 -17.38
C TYR A 92 -0.99 1.25 -18.57
N ILE A 93 -1.27 2.23 -19.43
CA ILE A 93 -2.11 2.04 -20.62
C ILE A 93 -1.49 0.97 -21.53
N LEU A 94 -0.21 1.10 -21.86
CA LEU A 94 0.46 0.18 -22.79
C LEU A 94 0.50 -1.25 -22.26
N THR A 95 0.89 -1.42 -21.00
CA THR A 95 1.00 -2.75 -20.39
C THR A 95 -0.37 -3.41 -20.20
N ALA A 96 -1.36 -2.68 -19.68
CA ALA A 96 -2.72 -3.18 -19.49
C ALA A 96 -3.37 -3.62 -20.81
N LEU A 97 -3.23 -2.82 -21.87
CA LEU A 97 -3.88 -3.08 -23.15
C LEU A 97 -3.24 -4.24 -23.93
N VAL A 98 -1.93 -4.48 -23.76
CA VAL A 98 -1.27 -5.68 -24.32
C VAL A 98 -1.89 -6.95 -23.72
N ASP A 99 -2.08 -6.98 -22.41
CA ASP A 99 -2.70 -8.11 -21.73
C ASP A 99 -4.20 -8.22 -22.00
N TYR A 100 -4.89 -7.08 -22.14
CA TYR A 100 -6.31 -7.05 -22.48
C TYR A 100 -6.56 -7.60 -23.89
N TYR A 101 -5.74 -7.27 -24.88
CA TYR A 101 -5.83 -7.84 -26.23
C TYR A 101 -5.61 -9.35 -26.20
N ARG A 102 -4.58 -9.81 -25.49
CA ARG A 102 -4.35 -11.25 -25.27
C ARG A 102 -5.61 -11.91 -24.69
N TYR A 103 -6.21 -11.31 -23.66
CA TYR A 103 -7.33 -11.89 -22.94
C TYR A 103 -8.63 -11.91 -23.76
N THR A 104 -8.95 -10.83 -24.49
CA THR A 104 -10.27 -10.63 -25.12
C THR A 104 -10.29 -10.78 -26.64
N GLY A 105 -9.14 -10.55 -27.29
CA GLY A 105 -9.06 -10.37 -28.74
C GLY A 105 -9.71 -9.07 -29.22
N ASP A 106 -9.88 -8.07 -28.34
CA ASP A 106 -10.48 -6.77 -28.68
C ASP A 106 -9.45 -5.79 -29.28
N PRO A 107 -9.54 -5.44 -30.59
CA PRO A 107 -8.57 -4.56 -31.23
C PRO A 107 -8.62 -3.12 -30.75
N ALA A 108 -9.61 -2.72 -29.95
CA ALA A 108 -9.60 -1.42 -29.28
C ALA A 108 -8.32 -1.21 -28.44
N ALA A 109 -7.73 -2.29 -27.92
CA ALA A 109 -6.44 -2.23 -27.25
C ALA A 109 -5.32 -1.76 -28.20
N ILE A 110 -5.30 -2.27 -29.43
CA ILE A 110 -4.32 -1.91 -30.45
C ILE A 110 -4.50 -0.46 -30.88
N ALA A 111 -5.74 -0.06 -31.12
CA ALA A 111 -6.11 1.32 -31.44
C ALA A 111 -5.56 2.29 -30.39
N GLN A 112 -5.86 2.05 -29.11
CA GLN A 112 -5.44 2.92 -28.02
C GLN A 112 -3.93 2.88 -27.74
N ILE A 113 -3.28 1.72 -27.89
CA ILE A 113 -1.81 1.61 -27.84
C ILE A 113 -1.18 2.50 -28.90
N SER A 114 -1.63 2.40 -30.16
CA SER A 114 -1.07 3.20 -31.26
C SER A 114 -1.23 4.69 -31.02
N LEU A 115 -2.43 5.14 -30.62
CA LEU A 115 -2.68 6.56 -30.33
C LEU A 115 -1.82 7.08 -29.16
N THR A 116 -1.62 6.26 -28.14
CA THR A 116 -0.78 6.61 -26.98
C THR A 116 0.69 6.70 -27.37
N VAL A 117 1.24 5.66 -28.02
CA VAL A 117 2.65 5.63 -28.42
C VAL A 117 2.96 6.75 -29.41
N ASP A 118 2.16 6.91 -30.46
CA ASP A 118 2.43 7.94 -31.46
C ASP A 118 2.27 9.34 -30.85
N GLY A 119 1.30 9.54 -29.96
CA GLY A 119 1.14 10.79 -29.20
C GLY A 119 2.39 11.19 -28.42
N ILE A 120 2.98 10.27 -27.63
CA ILE A 120 4.19 10.56 -26.86
C ILE A 120 5.43 10.72 -27.74
N LEU A 121 5.56 9.93 -28.82
CA LEU A 121 6.71 9.99 -29.71
C LEU A 121 6.69 11.24 -30.60
N ASP A 122 5.51 11.73 -30.94
CA ASP A 122 5.35 12.95 -31.72
C ASP A 122 5.58 14.20 -30.86
N HIS A 123 5.17 14.20 -29.58
CA HIS A 123 5.10 15.43 -28.80
C HIS A 123 6.03 15.52 -27.60
N CYS A 124 6.54 14.40 -27.08
CA CYS A 124 7.22 14.35 -25.78
C CYS A 124 8.69 13.91 -25.86
N LEU A 125 9.34 14.03 -27.02
CA LEU A 125 10.76 13.69 -27.16
C LEU A 125 11.67 14.93 -27.06
N THR A 126 12.82 14.78 -26.42
CA THR A 126 13.87 15.80 -26.40
C THR A 126 14.44 16.08 -27.79
N GLY A 127 14.93 17.31 -27.99
CA GLY A 127 15.56 17.73 -29.25
C GLY A 127 16.94 17.11 -29.52
N LYS A 128 17.40 17.20 -30.77
CA LYS A 128 18.69 16.64 -31.24
C LYS A 128 19.94 17.14 -30.50
N ASN A 129 19.87 18.31 -29.87
CA ASN A 129 21.00 18.95 -29.17
C ASN A 129 20.99 18.66 -27.66
N HIS A 130 19.97 17.98 -27.14
CA HIS A 130 19.90 17.60 -25.73
C HIS A 130 20.98 16.52 -25.43
N PRO A 131 21.60 16.47 -24.23
CA PRO A 131 22.55 15.42 -23.86
C PRO A 131 21.99 13.98 -23.96
N TRP A 132 20.67 13.88 -23.86
CA TRP A 132 19.89 12.68 -24.13
C TRP A 132 18.98 12.91 -25.34
N PRO A 133 19.48 12.82 -26.59
CA PRO A 133 18.71 13.23 -27.77
C PRO A 133 17.62 12.20 -28.14
N GLY A 134 16.38 12.68 -28.30
CA GLY A 134 15.22 11.86 -28.66
C GLY A 134 14.76 10.89 -27.56
N VAL A 135 15.11 11.17 -26.30
CA VAL A 135 14.56 10.45 -25.13
C VAL A 135 13.21 11.04 -24.76
N LEU A 136 12.34 10.23 -24.14
CA LEU A 136 11.07 10.71 -23.62
C LEU A 136 11.29 11.69 -22.46
N ILE A 137 10.61 12.83 -22.51
CA ILE A 137 10.40 13.72 -21.37
C ILE A 137 9.30 13.07 -20.51
N SER A 138 9.70 12.21 -19.57
CA SER A 138 8.79 11.29 -18.87
C SER A 138 7.84 11.97 -17.89
N VAL A 139 8.20 13.15 -17.39
CA VAL A 139 7.42 13.94 -16.42
C VAL A 139 7.34 15.39 -16.94
N PRO A 140 6.52 15.64 -17.98
CA PRO A 140 6.47 16.92 -18.68
C PRO A 140 5.62 17.96 -17.93
N ILE A 141 6.05 18.33 -16.72
CA ILE A 141 5.41 19.34 -15.85
C ILE A 141 5.52 20.80 -16.36
N LYS A 142 6.03 20.98 -17.58
CA LYS A 142 6.23 22.26 -18.26
C LYS A 142 5.90 22.10 -19.74
N GLY A 143 5.46 23.19 -20.38
CA GLY A 143 5.15 23.24 -21.81
C GLY A 143 3.65 23.37 -22.04
N VAL A 144 3.17 22.92 -23.20
CA VAL A 144 1.73 22.98 -23.54
C VAL A 144 1.11 21.61 -23.23
N PRO A 145 0.13 21.49 -22.31
CA PRO A 145 -0.57 20.25 -21.92
C PRO A 145 -1.15 19.39 -23.08
N TYR A 146 -1.27 19.99 -24.26
CA TYR A 146 -1.76 19.40 -25.50
C TYR A 146 -0.82 19.77 -26.65
N GLY A 147 0.49 19.82 -26.43
CA GLY A 147 1.46 20.26 -27.45
C GLY A 147 2.84 19.69 -27.21
N LYS A 148 3.86 20.32 -27.81
CA LYS A 148 5.25 19.92 -27.62
C LYS A 148 5.65 20.10 -26.15
N ALA A 149 6.13 19.03 -25.54
CA ALA A 149 6.67 19.08 -24.18
C ALA A 149 7.92 19.97 -24.14
N ASP A 150 8.07 20.71 -23.04
CA ASP A 150 9.29 21.49 -22.79
C ASP A 150 10.41 20.52 -22.36
N PRO A 151 11.60 20.54 -23.00
CA PRO A 151 12.72 19.71 -22.60
C PRO A 151 13.24 19.97 -21.17
N LYS A 152 12.81 21.07 -20.52
CA LYS A 152 13.05 21.35 -19.08
C LYS A 152 12.03 20.73 -18.12
N GLY A 153 11.09 19.93 -18.63
CA GLY A 153 10.33 18.99 -17.80
C GLY A 153 11.26 17.95 -17.18
N LEU A 154 10.80 17.23 -16.15
CA LEU A 154 11.66 16.23 -15.50
C LEU A 154 11.80 15.00 -16.41
N ILE A 155 13.03 14.51 -16.56
CA ILE A 155 13.32 13.30 -17.34
C ILE A 155 13.78 12.22 -16.37
N GLN A 156 12.81 11.61 -15.68
CA GLN A 156 13.07 10.52 -14.74
C GLN A 156 13.30 9.21 -15.49
N LEU A 157 14.47 8.60 -15.27
CA LEU A 157 15.00 7.51 -16.09
C LEU A 157 14.29 6.17 -15.91
N ASP A 158 13.84 5.85 -14.70
CA ASP A 158 13.05 4.67 -14.42
C ASP A 158 11.65 4.73 -15.07
N ILE A 159 10.99 5.90 -15.09
CA ILE A 159 9.73 6.10 -15.82
C ILE A 159 9.95 6.01 -17.35
N VAL A 160 11.08 6.54 -17.87
CA VAL A 160 11.44 6.34 -19.29
C VAL A 160 11.57 4.84 -19.60
N ALA A 161 12.20 4.07 -18.72
CA ALA A 161 12.35 2.64 -18.89
C ALA A 161 11.01 1.88 -18.77
N GLU A 162 10.13 2.29 -17.85
CA GLU A 162 8.79 1.73 -17.70
C GLU A 162 7.97 1.88 -18.99
N VAL A 163 7.96 3.08 -19.57
CA VAL A 163 7.35 3.33 -20.89
C VAL A 163 8.07 2.53 -21.98
N GLY A 164 9.40 2.40 -21.90
CA GLY A 164 10.21 1.60 -22.79
C GLY A 164 9.80 0.12 -22.84
N ILE A 165 9.45 -0.48 -21.70
CA ILE A 165 8.92 -1.85 -21.62
C ILE A 165 7.60 -1.94 -22.40
N GLY A 166 6.68 -1.00 -22.15
CA GLY A 166 5.42 -0.90 -22.89
C GLY A 166 5.62 -0.71 -24.39
N LEU A 167 6.59 0.12 -24.80
CA LEU A 167 6.93 0.40 -26.19
C LEU A 167 7.47 -0.84 -26.93
N VAL A 168 8.35 -1.61 -26.28
CA VAL A 168 8.88 -2.86 -26.85
C VAL A 168 7.76 -3.88 -27.02
N ARG A 169 6.88 -4.03 -26.02
CA ARG A 169 5.73 -4.94 -26.12
C ARG A 169 4.74 -4.49 -27.22
N ALA A 170 4.49 -3.19 -27.34
CA ALA A 170 3.68 -2.63 -28.42
C ALA A 170 4.29 -2.94 -29.80
N TYR A 171 5.61 -2.79 -29.98
CA TYR A 171 6.31 -3.21 -31.20
C TYR A 171 6.09 -4.70 -31.48
N GLN A 172 6.27 -5.55 -30.48
CA GLN A 172 6.08 -6.99 -30.67
C GLN A 172 4.64 -7.38 -31.08
N MET A 173 3.65 -6.58 -30.67
CA MET A 173 2.24 -6.81 -30.99
C MET A 173 1.89 -6.47 -32.45
N VAL A 174 2.46 -5.39 -33.01
CA VAL A 174 2.04 -4.85 -34.33
C VAL A 174 3.15 -4.70 -35.37
N GLY A 175 4.43 -4.80 -34.98
CA GLY A 175 5.57 -4.72 -35.89
C GLY A 175 5.93 -3.31 -36.37
N ASN A 176 5.61 -2.26 -35.62
CA ASN A 176 5.93 -0.88 -36.01
C ASN A 176 7.43 -0.55 -35.81
N GLU A 177 8.18 -0.50 -36.91
CA GLU A 177 9.64 -0.26 -36.90
C GLU A 177 10.07 1.11 -36.35
N ARG A 178 9.19 2.12 -36.38
CA ARG A 178 9.46 3.42 -35.75
C ARG A 178 9.63 3.23 -34.24
N TRP A 179 8.71 2.47 -33.63
CA TRP A 179 8.71 2.20 -32.19
C TRP A 179 9.94 1.41 -31.77
N TRP A 180 10.31 0.39 -32.55
CA TRP A 180 11.52 -0.40 -32.30
C TRP A 180 12.81 0.42 -32.42
N THR A 181 12.89 1.27 -33.44
CA THR A 181 14.04 2.16 -33.64
C THR A 181 14.20 3.13 -32.48
N THR A 182 13.10 3.65 -31.94
CA THR A 182 13.11 4.49 -30.73
C THR A 182 13.56 3.71 -29.49
N ALA A 183 13.03 2.51 -29.26
CA ALA A 183 13.42 1.69 -28.11
C ALA A 183 14.93 1.36 -28.13
N LYS A 184 15.49 0.97 -29.28
CA LYS A 184 16.94 0.76 -29.43
C LYS A 184 17.75 2.01 -29.09
N ARG A 185 17.29 3.18 -29.56
CA ARG A 185 17.94 4.46 -29.25
C ARG A 185 17.95 4.75 -27.74
N TRP A 186 16.86 4.48 -27.04
CA TRP A 186 16.79 4.65 -25.60
C TRP A 186 17.74 3.68 -24.87
N ALA A 187 17.76 2.40 -25.27
CA ALA A 187 18.71 1.43 -24.72
C ALA A 187 20.18 1.85 -24.92
N ASP A 188 20.53 2.36 -26.11
CA ASP A 188 21.86 2.92 -26.38
C ASP A 188 22.17 4.13 -25.50
N LEU A 189 21.18 4.98 -25.19
CA LEU A 189 21.36 6.12 -24.29
C LEU A 189 21.65 5.67 -22.86
N PHE A 190 20.89 4.70 -22.35
CA PHE A 190 21.18 4.09 -21.04
C PHE A 190 22.60 3.51 -21.00
N ALA A 191 23.04 2.82 -22.05
CA ALA A 191 24.39 2.28 -22.10
C ALA A 191 25.48 3.36 -22.16
N ARG A 192 25.29 4.40 -22.98
CA ARG A 192 26.25 5.50 -23.13
C ARG A 192 26.46 6.29 -21.83
N HIS A 193 25.39 6.51 -21.07
CA HIS A 193 25.40 7.36 -19.87
C HIS A 193 25.57 6.56 -18.55
N ALA A 194 25.81 5.26 -18.63
CA ALA A 194 26.05 4.44 -17.44
C ALA A 194 27.37 4.82 -16.73
N ARG A 195 27.28 5.16 -15.45
CA ARG A 195 28.42 5.42 -14.55
C ARG A 195 29.14 4.11 -14.24
N LYS A 196 30.47 4.10 -14.35
CA LYS A 196 31.29 2.88 -14.18
C LYS A 196 31.68 2.54 -12.74
N ASP A 197 31.28 3.37 -11.77
CA ASP A 197 31.59 3.16 -10.36
C ASP A 197 30.77 1.97 -9.81
N PRO A 198 31.41 0.90 -9.29
CA PRO A 198 30.71 -0.27 -8.76
C PRO A 198 29.94 -0.02 -7.44
N HIS A 199 30.17 1.11 -6.76
CA HIS A 199 29.53 1.45 -5.49
C HIS A 199 28.32 2.39 -5.66
N LEU A 200 28.11 2.93 -6.85
CA LEU A 200 26.99 3.82 -7.17
C LEU A 200 25.99 3.13 -8.09
N SER A 201 24.78 3.68 -8.16
CA SER A 201 23.86 3.30 -9.24
C SER A 201 24.52 3.61 -10.59
N PRO A 202 24.43 2.71 -11.58
CA PRO A 202 24.90 2.99 -12.93
C PRO A 202 24.18 4.18 -13.57
N TRP A 203 22.96 4.49 -13.13
CA TRP A 203 22.17 5.59 -13.66
C TRP A 203 21.76 6.58 -12.57
N PRO A 204 21.75 7.89 -12.88
CA PRO A 204 21.01 8.87 -12.08
C PRO A 204 19.52 8.51 -11.98
N ARG A 205 18.78 9.22 -11.12
CA ARG A 205 17.32 9.26 -11.20
C ARG A 205 16.86 10.11 -12.39
N TYR A 206 17.58 11.20 -12.71
CA TYR A 206 17.23 12.13 -13.79
C TYR A 206 18.28 12.22 -14.89
N ALA A 207 17.83 12.35 -16.14
CA ALA A 207 18.69 12.69 -17.27
C ALA A 207 19.10 14.18 -17.30
N ASN A 208 18.33 15.05 -16.63
CA ASN A 208 18.54 16.49 -16.49
C ASN A 208 18.42 16.92 -15.01
N PRO A 209 19.34 16.46 -14.13
CA PRO A 209 19.27 16.77 -12.69
C PRO A 209 19.29 18.29 -12.39
N GLU A 210 19.77 19.12 -13.31
CA GLU A 210 19.73 20.58 -13.21
C GLU A 210 18.33 21.20 -13.25
N ASP A 211 17.35 20.48 -13.83
CA ASP A 211 15.94 20.90 -13.86
C ASP A 211 15.10 20.14 -12.82
N ALA A 212 15.68 19.17 -12.10
CA ALA A 212 14.99 18.32 -11.14
C ALA A 212 14.68 19.05 -9.82
N LEU A 213 13.51 18.74 -9.26
CA LEU A 213 13.04 19.29 -7.98
C LEU A 213 13.54 18.48 -6.77
N TRP A 214 13.96 17.24 -6.99
CA TRP A 214 14.32 16.29 -5.94
C TRP A 214 15.73 15.74 -6.11
N GLU A 215 16.20 15.06 -5.07
CA GLU A 215 17.52 14.42 -5.07
C GLU A 215 17.66 13.45 -6.25
N ASP A 216 18.79 13.55 -6.94
CA ASP A 216 19.17 12.67 -8.05
C ASP A 216 19.72 11.32 -7.52
N LEU A 217 18.88 10.59 -6.78
CA LEU A 217 19.22 9.31 -6.18
C LEU A 217 18.37 8.19 -6.76
N GLN A 218 19.00 7.32 -7.54
CA GLN A 218 18.39 6.09 -8.05
C GLN A 218 18.51 4.97 -7.02
N THR A 219 17.37 4.39 -6.62
CA THR A 219 17.26 3.30 -5.64
C THR A 219 16.69 2.04 -6.33
N GLY A 220 15.68 1.39 -5.76
CA GLY A 220 14.98 0.24 -6.32
C GLY A 220 14.49 0.46 -7.75
N GLY A 221 14.16 1.70 -8.16
CA GLY A 221 13.76 2.03 -9.53
C GLY A 221 14.75 1.60 -10.65
N VAL A 222 15.99 1.21 -10.29
CA VAL A 222 16.95 0.60 -11.23
C VAL A 222 16.38 -0.63 -11.95
N VAL A 223 15.43 -1.34 -11.34
CA VAL A 223 14.84 -2.56 -11.93
C VAL A 223 14.00 -2.29 -13.17
N PHE A 224 13.40 -1.11 -13.30
CA PHE A 224 12.67 -0.71 -14.50
C PHE A 224 13.61 -0.64 -15.70
N ILE A 225 14.79 -0.05 -15.48
CA ILE A 225 15.87 0.03 -16.48
C ILE A 225 16.37 -1.37 -16.81
N LEU A 226 16.58 -2.23 -15.81
CA LEU A 226 17.02 -3.60 -16.03
C LEU A 226 16.02 -4.42 -16.86
N GLU A 227 14.72 -4.33 -16.55
CA GLU A 227 13.68 -5.04 -17.29
C GLU A 227 13.55 -4.51 -18.72
N PHE A 228 13.63 -3.19 -18.93
CA PHE A 228 13.67 -2.61 -20.26
C PHE A 228 14.85 -3.13 -21.09
N LEU A 229 16.05 -3.14 -20.52
CA LEU A 229 17.25 -3.65 -21.20
C LEU A 229 17.15 -5.15 -21.48
N ASP A 230 16.64 -5.93 -20.53
CA ASP A 230 16.44 -7.38 -20.72
C ASP A 230 15.41 -7.65 -21.84
N GLU A 231 14.34 -6.86 -21.96
CA GLU A 231 13.36 -6.98 -23.07
C GLU A 231 13.95 -6.62 -24.43
N VAL A 232 14.75 -5.54 -24.52
CA VAL A 232 15.45 -5.16 -25.76
C VAL A 232 16.46 -6.24 -26.18
N MET A 233 17.23 -6.76 -25.21
CA MET A 233 18.19 -7.83 -25.45
C MET A 233 17.53 -9.15 -25.85
N ARG A 234 16.34 -9.44 -25.30
CA ARG A 234 15.55 -10.63 -25.66
C ARG A 234 15.14 -10.63 -27.14
N LEU A 235 15.01 -9.45 -27.76
CA LEU A 235 14.77 -9.31 -29.20
C LEU A 235 16.05 -9.35 -30.06
N GLY A 236 17.20 -9.64 -29.45
CA GLY A 236 18.48 -9.84 -30.13
C GLY A 236 19.30 -8.57 -30.31
N TYR A 237 18.86 -7.42 -29.79
CA TYR A 237 19.65 -6.19 -29.86
C TYR A 237 20.65 -6.12 -28.71
N THR A 238 21.94 -6.02 -29.04
CA THR A 238 23.04 -6.01 -28.05
C THR A 238 23.58 -4.61 -27.76
N GLY A 239 22.96 -3.56 -28.31
CA GLY A 239 23.46 -2.18 -28.28
C GLY A 239 24.34 -1.86 -29.48
N ALA A 240 24.45 -0.58 -29.82
CA ALA A 240 25.27 -0.11 -30.94
C ALA A 240 26.75 -0.53 -30.85
N LYS A 241 27.25 -0.82 -29.64
CA LYS A 241 28.61 -1.28 -29.37
C LYS A 241 28.68 -2.71 -28.79
N GLY A 242 27.55 -3.41 -28.70
CA GLY A 242 27.50 -4.73 -28.05
C GLY A 242 27.63 -4.68 -26.51
N ASP A 243 27.35 -3.54 -25.88
CA ASP A 243 27.63 -3.24 -24.47
C ASP A 243 26.42 -3.38 -23.52
N LEU A 244 25.20 -3.62 -24.03
CA LEU A 244 24.00 -3.68 -23.18
C LEU A 244 24.11 -4.73 -22.06
N ALA A 245 24.66 -5.91 -22.36
CA ALA A 245 24.81 -6.97 -21.35
C ALA A 245 25.70 -6.53 -20.18
N ALA A 246 26.83 -5.88 -20.48
CA ALA A 246 27.78 -5.42 -19.48
C ALA A 246 27.15 -4.32 -18.59
N VAL A 247 26.43 -3.39 -19.20
CA VAL A 247 25.74 -2.30 -18.49
C VAL A 247 24.59 -2.84 -17.63
N ARG A 248 23.77 -3.74 -18.17
CA ARG A 248 22.71 -4.45 -17.44
C ARG A 248 23.29 -5.19 -16.23
N ASP A 249 24.46 -5.82 -16.36
CA ASP A 249 25.11 -6.47 -15.23
C ASP A 249 25.64 -5.50 -14.16
N MET A 250 25.92 -4.23 -14.49
CA MET A 250 26.22 -3.21 -13.50
C MET A 250 25.00 -2.92 -12.61
N GLY A 251 23.81 -2.77 -13.21
CA GLY A 251 22.58 -2.55 -12.45
C GLY A 251 22.20 -3.77 -11.60
N ARG A 252 22.40 -5.00 -12.12
CA ARG A 252 22.23 -6.22 -11.33
C ARG A 252 23.14 -6.28 -10.12
N ARG A 253 24.41 -5.87 -10.26
CA ARG A 253 25.36 -5.76 -9.15
C ARG A 253 24.91 -4.71 -8.14
N TYR A 254 24.48 -3.53 -8.59
CA TYR A 254 23.96 -2.49 -7.69
C TYR A 254 22.77 -2.99 -6.86
N LEU A 255 21.78 -3.62 -7.49
CA LEU A 255 20.66 -4.24 -6.78
C LEU A 255 21.14 -5.30 -5.77
N ARG A 256 22.06 -6.18 -6.18
CA ARG A 256 22.53 -7.31 -5.37
C ARG A 256 23.40 -6.90 -4.18
N ASP A 257 24.33 -5.99 -4.42
CA ASP A 257 25.47 -5.70 -3.53
C ASP A 257 25.28 -4.42 -2.73
N VAL A 258 24.40 -3.51 -3.18
CA VAL A 258 24.11 -2.24 -2.50
C VAL A 258 22.70 -2.21 -1.91
N LEU A 259 21.67 -2.49 -2.71
CA LEU A 259 20.27 -2.36 -2.26
C LEU A 259 19.81 -3.53 -1.39
N LEU A 260 20.01 -4.79 -1.81
CA LEU A 260 19.56 -5.95 -1.03
C LEU A 260 20.15 -6.04 0.39
N PRO A 261 21.43 -5.71 0.66
CA PRO A 261 21.93 -5.63 2.03
C PRO A 261 21.26 -4.56 2.88
N ARG A 262 20.68 -3.54 2.23
CA ARG A 262 19.98 -2.40 2.85
C ARG A 262 18.46 -2.53 2.75
N TRP A 263 17.93 -3.75 2.57
CA TRP A 263 16.50 -3.99 2.32
C TRP A 263 15.54 -3.42 3.39
N THR A 264 16.06 -3.10 4.58
CA THR A 264 15.33 -2.49 5.70
C THR A 264 15.51 -0.97 5.81
N VAL A 265 16.24 -0.32 4.93
CA VAL A 265 16.35 1.16 4.89
C VAL A 265 15.15 1.73 4.13
N ASP A 266 14.61 2.87 4.56
CA ASP A 266 13.29 3.35 4.13
C ASP A 266 13.17 3.58 2.63
N ASP A 267 14.05 4.41 2.08
CA ASP A 267 14.02 4.80 0.67
C ASP A 267 14.63 3.78 -0.31
N THR A 268 15.11 2.63 0.18
CA THR A 268 15.76 1.62 -0.68
C THR A 268 14.84 1.11 -1.78
N TRP A 269 13.53 1.09 -1.51
CA TRP A 269 12.50 0.70 -2.47
C TRP A 269 11.49 1.83 -2.71
N GLY A 270 11.96 3.08 -2.69
CA GLY A 270 11.17 4.28 -3.00
C GLY A 270 11.69 5.03 -4.22
N ARG A 271 11.44 6.34 -4.23
CA ARG A 271 11.97 7.35 -5.16
C ARG A 271 11.59 7.15 -6.63
N ASN A 272 10.40 6.59 -6.87
CA ASN A 272 9.91 6.38 -8.24
C ASN A 272 8.79 7.35 -8.66
N TYR A 273 8.05 7.95 -7.72
CA TYR A 273 6.96 8.85 -8.07
C TYR A 273 7.43 10.16 -8.70
N TRP A 274 6.58 10.70 -9.56
CA TRP A 274 6.83 11.88 -10.40
C TRP A 274 6.38 13.19 -9.74
N ASP A 275 5.52 13.11 -8.72
CA ASP A 275 4.83 14.22 -8.04
C ASP A 275 5.38 14.50 -6.64
N TRP A 276 6.31 13.68 -6.14
CA TRP A 276 7.04 13.93 -4.90
C TRP A 276 8.35 13.12 -4.82
N ASN A 277 9.21 13.45 -3.84
CA ASN A 277 10.53 12.81 -3.72
C ASN A 277 10.45 11.30 -3.41
N ASP A 278 9.39 10.87 -2.72
CA ASP A 278 9.16 9.47 -2.31
C ASP A 278 10.34 8.84 -1.52
N PRO A 279 10.75 9.41 -0.37
CA PRO A 279 11.87 8.91 0.43
C PRO A 279 11.47 7.72 1.34
N VAL A 280 10.45 6.97 0.97
CA VAL A 280 9.88 5.86 1.75
C VAL A 280 9.66 4.64 0.84
N GLN A 281 9.35 3.49 1.41
CA GLN A 281 9.01 2.31 0.61
C GLN A 281 7.67 2.51 -0.14
N ALA A 282 7.64 2.21 -1.45
CA ALA A 282 6.48 2.34 -2.34
C ALA A 282 6.09 1.03 -3.05
N GLU A 283 4.81 0.81 -3.36
CA GLU A 283 4.29 -0.41 -3.99
C GLU A 283 4.82 -0.64 -5.40
N ASN A 284 4.92 0.40 -6.24
CA ASN A 284 5.28 0.24 -7.65
C ASN A 284 6.72 -0.27 -7.81
N VAL A 285 7.65 0.30 -7.03
CA VAL A 285 9.04 -0.17 -6.99
C VAL A 285 9.09 -1.61 -6.47
N LEU A 286 8.24 -1.94 -5.49
CA LEU A 286 8.17 -3.27 -4.91
C LEU A 286 7.71 -4.33 -5.90
N GLU A 287 6.69 -4.04 -6.71
CA GLU A 287 6.23 -4.94 -7.76
C GLU A 287 7.42 -5.35 -8.63
N PHE A 288 8.10 -4.36 -9.23
CA PHE A 288 9.16 -4.64 -10.19
C PHE A 288 10.36 -5.31 -9.52
N VAL A 289 10.76 -4.88 -8.31
CA VAL A 289 11.88 -5.51 -7.59
C VAL A 289 11.57 -6.98 -7.32
N ALA A 290 10.39 -7.27 -6.76
CA ALA A 290 10.01 -8.65 -6.44
C ALA A 290 9.99 -9.54 -7.68
N ARG A 291 9.36 -9.08 -8.77
CA ARG A 291 9.29 -9.83 -10.04
C ARG A 291 10.67 -10.01 -10.66
N TYR A 292 11.52 -8.99 -10.65
CA TYR A 292 12.87 -9.08 -11.21
C TYR A 292 13.72 -10.12 -10.47
N LEU A 293 13.66 -10.17 -9.13
CA LEU A 293 14.34 -11.20 -8.33
C LEU A 293 13.82 -12.60 -8.67
N MET A 294 12.49 -12.79 -8.77
CA MET A 294 11.87 -14.07 -9.12
C MET A 294 12.21 -14.55 -10.54
N ALA A 295 12.36 -13.62 -11.48
CA ALA A 295 12.73 -13.92 -12.86
C ALA A 295 14.22 -14.31 -13.02
N HIS A 296 15.08 -13.91 -12.08
CA HIS A 296 16.53 -14.08 -12.17
C HIS A 296 17.14 -14.88 -11.01
N PRO A 297 16.66 -16.10 -10.70
CA PRO A 297 17.09 -16.87 -9.53
C PRO A 297 18.57 -17.27 -9.55
N LYS A 298 19.20 -17.32 -10.72
CA LYS A 298 20.65 -17.56 -10.86
C LYS A 298 21.50 -16.37 -10.39
N VAL A 299 20.99 -15.16 -10.57
CA VAL A 299 21.65 -13.91 -10.13
C VAL A 299 21.33 -13.66 -8.65
N TYR A 300 20.12 -13.99 -8.22
CA TYR A 300 19.60 -13.78 -6.87
C TYR A 300 19.22 -15.13 -6.22
N PRO A 301 20.19 -15.92 -5.74
CA PRO A 301 19.91 -17.26 -5.21
C PRO A 301 19.02 -17.27 -3.96
N ASN A 302 18.96 -16.15 -3.23
CA ASN A 302 18.15 -15.98 -2.02
C ASN A 302 16.76 -15.35 -2.29
N TRP A 303 16.34 -15.28 -3.57
CA TRP A 303 15.14 -14.54 -3.98
C TRP A 303 13.87 -14.94 -3.19
N ARG A 304 13.71 -16.20 -2.77
CA ARG A 304 12.51 -16.66 -2.06
C ARG A 304 12.31 -15.87 -0.76
N GLN A 305 13.35 -15.80 0.06
CA GLN A 305 13.35 -15.08 1.31
C GLN A 305 13.37 -13.57 1.09
N ASP A 306 14.20 -13.08 0.16
CA ASP A 306 14.30 -11.65 -0.13
C ASP A 306 12.94 -11.08 -0.57
N VAL A 307 12.25 -11.72 -1.51
CA VAL A 307 10.94 -11.29 -2.01
C VAL A 307 9.89 -11.34 -0.91
N ARG A 308 9.81 -12.43 -0.14
CA ARG A 308 8.87 -12.54 0.99
C ARG A 308 9.11 -11.42 2.01
N ASN A 309 10.36 -11.16 2.38
CA ASN A 309 10.71 -10.16 3.38
C ASN A 309 10.42 -8.74 2.88
N ILE A 310 10.76 -8.39 1.63
CA ILE A 310 10.50 -7.06 1.06
C ILE A 310 8.99 -6.80 0.96
N LEU A 311 8.22 -7.76 0.42
CA LEU A 311 6.76 -7.62 0.28
C LEU A 311 6.06 -7.47 1.64
N THR A 312 6.49 -8.22 2.65
CA THR A 312 5.86 -8.15 3.98
C THR A 312 6.36 -6.97 4.80
N LEU A 313 7.58 -6.49 4.61
CA LEU A 313 8.06 -5.24 5.22
C LEU A 313 7.19 -4.06 4.81
N PHE A 314 6.68 -4.07 3.59
CA PHE A 314 5.73 -3.06 3.14
C PHE A 314 4.50 -3.00 4.04
N LEU A 315 3.90 -4.15 4.39
CA LEU A 315 2.76 -4.22 5.33
C LEU A 315 3.06 -3.47 6.64
N ASN A 316 4.28 -3.62 7.17
CA ASN A 316 4.75 -2.97 8.38
C ASN A 316 4.88 -1.45 8.19
N ARG A 317 5.52 -1.01 7.09
CA ARG A 317 5.78 0.40 6.81
C ARG A 317 4.56 1.19 6.41
N THR A 318 3.82 0.75 5.41
CA THR A 318 2.71 1.55 4.86
C THR A 318 1.51 1.65 5.84
N SER A 319 1.46 0.75 6.84
CA SER A 319 0.48 0.79 7.93
C SER A 319 0.91 1.66 9.13
N VAL A 320 1.98 2.45 9.04
CA VAL A 320 2.50 3.21 10.20
C VAL A 320 1.69 4.47 10.54
N ASP A 321 1.04 5.07 9.56
CA ASP A 321 0.28 6.31 9.74
C ASP A 321 -1.08 6.02 10.43
N PRO A 322 -1.39 6.64 11.58
CA PRO A 322 -2.72 6.59 12.18
C PRO A 322 -3.85 6.99 11.20
N ALA A 323 -3.62 7.98 10.33
CA ALA A 323 -4.65 8.52 9.43
C ALA A 323 -5.05 7.52 8.33
N SER A 324 -4.13 6.68 7.86
CA SER A 324 -4.47 5.62 6.91
C SER A 324 -5.28 4.51 7.55
N SER A 325 -4.98 4.22 8.83
CA SER A 325 -5.49 3.04 9.54
C SER A 325 -5.29 1.74 8.75
N GLY A 326 -4.29 1.66 7.86
CA GLY A 326 -3.95 0.44 7.11
C GLY A 326 -3.72 -0.76 8.03
N GLY A 327 -4.15 -1.96 7.64
CA GLY A 327 -4.17 -3.13 8.51
C GLY A 327 -4.93 -4.30 7.91
N VAL A 328 -5.59 -5.09 8.76
CA VAL A 328 -6.36 -6.28 8.35
C VAL A 328 -7.86 -6.04 8.51
N PHE A 329 -8.62 -6.27 7.44
CA PHE A 329 -10.07 -6.07 7.32
C PHE A 329 -10.73 -7.38 6.87
N SER A 330 -11.52 -8.00 7.76
CA SER A 330 -12.13 -9.32 7.52
C SER A 330 -11.12 -10.37 7.01
N GLY A 331 -9.92 -10.35 7.58
CA GLY A 331 -8.83 -11.26 7.22
C GLY A 331 -7.98 -10.87 6.01
N ALA A 332 -8.30 -9.77 5.30
CA ALA A 332 -7.55 -9.26 4.17
C ALA A 332 -6.69 -8.04 4.56
N TRP A 333 -5.44 -7.99 4.12
CA TRP A 333 -4.62 -6.79 4.28
C TRP A 333 -5.08 -5.68 3.32
N ALA A 334 -5.22 -4.47 3.84
CA ALA A 334 -5.47 -3.26 3.07
C ALA A 334 -4.60 -2.13 3.61
N TYR A 335 -3.97 -1.38 2.71
CA TYR A 335 -2.98 -0.36 3.03
C TYR A 335 -2.82 0.59 1.84
N PRO A 336 -2.28 1.79 2.05
CA PRO A 336 -2.12 2.73 0.97
C PRO A 336 -0.78 2.53 0.22
N GLU A 337 -0.48 3.37 -0.79
CA GLU A 337 0.74 3.29 -1.61
C GLU A 337 2.04 3.41 -0.82
N SER A 338 2.02 4.16 0.28
CA SER A 338 3.20 4.37 1.09
C SER A 338 2.82 4.85 2.47
N SER A 339 3.80 5.00 3.36
CA SER A 339 3.57 5.64 4.65
C SER A 339 3.23 7.14 4.56
N ALA A 340 3.27 7.75 3.37
CA ALA A 340 3.03 9.17 3.12
C ALA A 340 1.69 9.47 2.43
N CYS A 341 1.05 8.48 1.83
CA CYS A 341 -0.12 8.69 1.01
C CYS A 341 -0.87 7.37 0.94
N CYS A 342 -2.20 7.34 0.76
CA CYS A 342 -3.12 8.48 0.58
C CYS A 342 -4.27 8.43 1.60
N GLY A 343 -3.91 8.36 2.88
CA GLY A 343 -4.89 8.20 3.96
C GLY A 343 -5.63 6.88 3.80
N ARG A 344 -6.97 6.95 3.74
CA ARG A 344 -7.85 5.77 3.70
C ARG A 344 -8.10 5.20 2.30
N SER A 345 -7.32 5.64 1.30
CA SER A 345 -7.28 4.99 0.00
C SER A 345 -6.46 3.71 0.08
N LEU A 346 -7.12 2.59 0.38
CA LEU A 346 -6.45 1.34 0.79
C LEU A 346 -6.55 0.20 -0.23
N TRP A 347 -7.02 0.47 -1.45
CA TRP A 347 -7.35 -0.59 -2.42
C TRP A 347 -6.23 -0.89 -3.43
N TYR A 348 -5.59 0.13 -4.00
CA TYR A 348 -4.75 -0.06 -5.18
C TYR A 348 -3.38 -0.66 -4.85
N GLY A 349 -2.76 -0.31 -3.72
CA GLY A 349 -1.56 -0.99 -3.24
C GLY A 349 -1.76 -2.51 -3.10
N PRO A 350 -2.84 -2.98 -2.44
CA PRO A 350 -3.21 -4.38 -2.44
C PRO A 350 -3.57 -4.95 -3.81
N MET A 351 -4.27 -4.21 -4.67
CA MET A 351 -4.58 -4.66 -6.03
C MET A 351 -3.31 -4.96 -6.83
N GLU A 352 -2.32 -4.09 -6.70
CA GLU A 352 -1.05 -4.14 -7.39
C GLU A 352 -0.17 -5.30 -6.90
N LEU A 353 -0.03 -5.45 -5.59
CA LEU A 353 0.86 -6.45 -4.99
C LEU A 353 0.23 -7.84 -4.86
N ALA A 354 -1.09 -7.99 -4.86
CA ALA A 354 -1.76 -9.29 -4.82
C ALA A 354 -1.26 -10.27 -5.90
N PRO A 355 -1.18 -9.93 -7.20
CA PRO A 355 -0.63 -10.84 -8.21
C PRO A 355 0.86 -11.15 -7.99
N VAL A 356 1.62 -10.30 -7.31
CA VAL A 356 3.03 -10.55 -6.97
C VAL A 356 3.15 -11.59 -5.85
N TYR A 357 2.29 -11.49 -4.83
CA TYR A 357 2.15 -12.54 -3.81
C TYR A 357 1.69 -13.87 -4.42
N ALA A 358 0.75 -13.84 -5.37
CA ALA A 358 0.30 -15.04 -6.07
C ALA A 358 1.43 -15.68 -6.89
N GLU A 359 2.24 -14.87 -7.56
CA GLU A 359 3.42 -15.34 -8.29
C GLU A 359 4.46 -15.99 -7.35
N LEU A 360 4.75 -15.36 -6.21
CA LEU A 360 5.60 -15.95 -5.17
C LEU A 360 5.06 -17.32 -4.74
N GLY A 361 3.77 -17.40 -4.42
CA GLY A 361 3.10 -18.63 -4.02
C GLY A 361 3.17 -19.72 -5.08
N ASN A 362 2.88 -19.39 -6.34
CA ASN A 362 2.95 -20.31 -7.48
C ASN A 362 4.37 -20.86 -7.71
N ARG A 363 5.40 -20.02 -7.57
CA ARG A 363 6.81 -20.41 -7.79
C ARG A 363 7.41 -21.20 -6.63
N THR A 364 6.85 -21.08 -5.43
CA THR A 364 7.39 -21.70 -4.20
C THR A 364 6.52 -22.83 -3.64
N GLY A 365 5.26 -22.92 -4.05
CA GLY A 365 4.26 -23.78 -3.42
C GLY A 365 3.72 -23.21 -2.09
N ASP A 366 4.00 -21.95 -1.78
CA ASP A 366 3.59 -21.33 -0.51
C ASP A 366 2.09 -20.96 -0.52
N ARG A 367 1.28 -21.76 0.18
CA ARG A 367 -0.16 -21.56 0.32
C ARG A 367 -0.50 -20.30 1.14
N TRP A 368 0.39 -19.81 2.00
CA TRP A 368 0.17 -18.55 2.72
C TRP A 368 0.24 -17.37 1.75
N ALA A 369 1.23 -17.33 0.85
CA ALA A 369 1.35 -16.26 -0.14
C ALA A 369 0.15 -16.23 -1.10
N LEU A 370 -0.32 -17.41 -1.54
CA LEU A 370 -1.54 -17.54 -2.36
C LEU A 370 -2.80 -17.04 -1.63
N GLU A 371 -2.89 -17.24 -0.32
CA GLU A 371 -4.04 -16.81 0.46
C GLU A 371 -4.03 -15.30 0.74
N ILE A 372 -2.86 -14.73 1.03
CA ILE A 372 -2.67 -13.28 1.13
C ILE A 372 -3.11 -12.61 -0.18
N ALA A 373 -2.60 -13.11 -1.31
CA ALA A 373 -2.96 -12.61 -2.64
C ALA A 373 -4.47 -12.69 -2.90
N ARG A 374 -5.08 -13.85 -2.62
CA ARG A 374 -6.52 -14.06 -2.82
C ARG A 374 -7.34 -13.01 -2.07
N ARG A 375 -7.06 -12.83 -0.77
CA ARG A 375 -7.83 -11.93 0.10
C ARG A 375 -7.64 -10.47 -0.28
N MET A 376 -6.41 -10.06 -0.60
CA MET A 376 -6.10 -8.70 -1.07
C MET A 376 -6.85 -8.36 -2.36
N MET A 377 -6.76 -9.23 -3.38
CA MET A 377 -7.42 -9.00 -4.67
C MET A 377 -8.94 -8.98 -4.53
N ILE A 378 -9.49 -9.85 -3.68
CA ILE A 378 -10.93 -9.82 -3.40
C ILE A 378 -11.33 -8.49 -2.80
N LEU A 379 -10.64 -8.01 -1.76
CA LEU A 379 -10.96 -6.73 -1.13
C LEU A 379 -10.81 -5.55 -2.09
N ALA A 380 -9.72 -5.53 -2.86
CA ALA A 380 -9.43 -4.42 -3.75
C ALA A 380 -10.44 -4.26 -4.89
N THR A 381 -11.16 -5.30 -5.28
CA THR A 381 -12.18 -5.27 -6.35
C THR A 381 -13.60 -4.97 -5.85
N TYR A 382 -13.74 -4.52 -4.60
CA TYR A 382 -14.96 -3.89 -4.07
C TYR A 382 -15.08 -2.40 -4.50
N ASP A 383 -14.16 -1.90 -5.32
CA ASP A 383 -13.96 -0.47 -5.60
C ASP A 383 -14.99 0.15 -6.57
N ALA A 384 -15.46 -0.60 -7.57
CA ALA A 384 -16.11 0.01 -8.74
C ALA A 384 -17.63 -0.20 -8.82
N HIS A 385 -18.27 0.60 -9.66
CA HIS A 385 -19.67 0.47 -10.09
C HIS A 385 -19.79 0.07 -11.57
N GLU A 386 -20.94 -0.46 -12.01
CA GLU A 386 -21.22 -0.72 -13.44
C GLU A 386 -21.12 0.54 -14.32
N THR A 387 -21.24 1.72 -13.71
CA THR A 387 -21.10 3.01 -14.41
C THR A 387 -19.65 3.40 -14.70
N GLY A 388 -18.67 2.71 -14.11
CA GLY A 388 -17.25 3.06 -14.15
C GLY A 388 -16.80 3.97 -13.02
N VAL A 389 -17.69 4.41 -12.13
CA VAL A 389 -17.31 5.12 -10.90
C VAL A 389 -16.45 4.19 -10.03
N VAL A 390 -15.39 4.74 -9.43
CA VAL A 390 -14.49 4.03 -8.51
C VAL A 390 -14.51 4.74 -7.16
N GLU A 391 -14.71 3.98 -6.10
CA GLU A 391 -14.60 4.39 -4.71
C GLU A 391 -13.33 3.78 -4.11
N ASP A 392 -12.30 4.61 -3.91
CA ASP A 392 -11.03 4.15 -3.37
C ASP A 392 -10.89 4.32 -1.86
N ASN A 393 -11.76 5.09 -1.21
CA ASN A 393 -11.83 5.14 0.25
C ASN A 393 -12.45 3.84 0.79
N ILE A 394 -11.77 3.17 1.72
CA ILE A 394 -12.28 1.90 2.28
C ILE A 394 -13.64 2.03 2.97
N ASP A 395 -13.99 3.23 3.44
CA ASP A 395 -15.30 3.52 4.05
C ASP A 395 -16.38 3.97 3.05
N GLY A 396 -16.02 4.11 1.78
CA GLY A 396 -16.88 4.62 0.71
C GLY A 396 -16.50 6.03 0.23
N GLY A 397 -16.80 6.29 -1.04
CA GLY A 397 -16.42 7.50 -1.76
C GLY A 397 -15.01 7.45 -2.36
N ALA A 398 -14.62 8.55 -3.01
CA ALA A 398 -13.32 8.66 -3.67
C ALA A 398 -12.39 9.63 -2.93
N ILE A 399 -11.09 9.32 -2.93
CA ILE A 399 -9.97 10.16 -2.46
C ILE A 399 -9.08 10.51 -3.65
N VAL A 400 -8.52 9.49 -4.31
CA VAL A 400 -7.60 9.63 -5.44
C VAL A 400 -8.29 9.26 -6.76
N ALA A 401 -9.20 8.30 -6.74
CA ALA A 401 -9.76 7.71 -7.96
C ALA A 401 -10.60 8.69 -8.79
N ASP A 402 -11.23 9.69 -8.18
CA ASP A 402 -11.96 10.75 -8.91
C ASP A 402 -11.04 11.88 -9.41
N GLY A 403 -9.73 11.85 -9.11
CA GLY A 403 -8.76 12.81 -9.63
C GLY A 403 -7.91 12.26 -10.78
N TRP A 404 -7.54 10.98 -10.70
CA TRP A 404 -6.51 10.39 -11.56
C TRP A 404 -7.01 9.15 -12.32
N PHE A 405 -7.25 9.31 -13.62
CA PHE A 405 -7.77 8.25 -14.47
C PHE A 405 -6.84 7.03 -14.52
N LYS A 406 -5.52 7.25 -14.52
CA LYS A 406 -4.51 6.17 -14.60
C LYS A 406 -4.66 5.14 -13.47
N ILE A 407 -5.01 5.61 -12.27
CA ILE A 407 -5.20 4.78 -11.08
C ILE A 407 -6.57 4.11 -11.14
N ALA A 408 -7.60 4.85 -11.55
CA ALA A 408 -8.97 4.34 -11.59
C ALA A 408 -9.15 3.16 -12.57
N HIS A 409 -8.61 3.19 -13.79
CA HIS A 409 -8.89 2.12 -14.78
C HIS A 409 -7.67 1.43 -15.38
N PRO A 410 -6.66 2.10 -15.97
CA PRO A 410 -5.51 1.42 -16.57
C PRO A 410 -4.72 0.55 -15.58
N MET A 411 -4.42 1.05 -14.38
CA MET A 411 -3.77 0.28 -13.31
C MET A 411 -4.64 -0.92 -12.92
N ALA A 412 -5.92 -0.70 -12.61
CA ALA A 412 -6.83 -1.77 -12.24
C ALA A 412 -6.94 -2.86 -13.33
N LEU A 413 -6.97 -2.46 -14.60
CA LEU A 413 -6.98 -3.37 -15.75
C LEU A 413 -5.72 -4.25 -15.79
N LYS A 414 -4.53 -3.64 -15.68
CA LYS A 414 -3.24 -4.35 -15.61
C LYS A 414 -3.25 -5.40 -14.49
N HIS A 415 -3.63 -4.99 -13.28
CA HIS A 415 -3.47 -5.86 -12.11
C HIS A 415 -4.57 -6.91 -11.96
N CYS A 416 -5.81 -6.64 -12.40
CA CYS A 416 -6.85 -7.66 -12.50
C CYS A 416 -6.48 -8.75 -13.52
N LEU A 417 -5.96 -8.38 -14.70
CA LEU A 417 -5.50 -9.34 -15.71
C LEU A 417 -4.31 -10.17 -15.21
N ASN A 418 -3.38 -9.55 -14.47
CA ASN A 418 -2.29 -10.26 -13.80
C ASN A 418 -2.81 -11.25 -12.75
N ALA A 419 -3.81 -10.87 -11.95
CA ALA A 419 -4.41 -11.75 -10.95
C ALA A 419 -5.11 -12.95 -11.59
N ILE A 420 -5.85 -12.73 -12.69
CA ILE A 420 -6.42 -13.80 -13.52
C ILE A 420 -5.31 -14.73 -14.04
N GLY A 421 -4.20 -14.17 -14.54
CA GLY A 421 -3.08 -14.97 -15.04
C GLY A 421 -2.40 -15.83 -13.97
N GLN A 422 -2.29 -15.33 -12.73
CA GLN A 422 -1.66 -16.05 -11.63
C GLN A 422 -2.60 -17.05 -10.94
N GLN A 423 -3.89 -16.76 -10.86
CA GLN A 423 -4.89 -17.64 -10.22
C GLN A 423 -6.11 -17.85 -11.13
N PRO A 424 -5.93 -18.44 -12.33
CA PRO A 424 -6.99 -18.50 -13.34
C PRO A 424 -8.17 -19.35 -12.90
N GLU A 425 -7.96 -20.32 -12.02
CA GLU A 425 -9.01 -21.16 -11.43
C GLU A 425 -9.96 -20.35 -10.54
N LEU A 426 -9.43 -19.35 -9.83
CA LEU A 426 -10.19 -18.54 -8.87
C LEU A 426 -10.79 -17.30 -9.53
N PHE A 427 -10.03 -16.61 -10.37
CA PHE A 427 -10.40 -15.28 -10.85
C PHE A 427 -10.77 -15.23 -12.33
N GLY A 428 -10.45 -16.26 -13.12
CA GLY A 428 -10.84 -16.28 -14.53
C GLY A 428 -12.35 -16.41 -14.72
N ALA A 429 -12.87 -15.85 -15.82
CA ALA A 429 -14.27 -16.01 -16.22
C ALA A 429 -14.65 -17.49 -16.35
N ALA A 430 -15.71 -17.91 -15.67
CA ALA A 430 -16.23 -19.26 -15.78
C ALA A 430 -17.04 -19.44 -17.07
N ARG A 431 -16.97 -20.63 -17.67
CA ARG A 431 -17.67 -20.97 -18.92
C ARG A 431 -17.29 -20.06 -20.11
N GLU A 432 -16.17 -19.34 -20.02
CA GLU A 432 -15.56 -18.62 -21.14
C GLU A 432 -14.15 -19.14 -21.41
N SER A 433 -13.70 -18.94 -22.65
CA SER A 433 -12.40 -19.40 -23.14
C SER A 433 -11.47 -18.23 -23.39
N HIS A 434 -10.35 -18.18 -22.66
CA HIS A 434 -9.36 -17.10 -22.70
C HIS A 434 -7.92 -17.62 -22.57
N LEU A 435 -7.00 -17.02 -23.33
CA LEU A 435 -5.57 -17.08 -23.05
C LEU A 435 -5.27 -16.16 -21.86
N VAL A 436 -5.11 -16.75 -20.67
CA VAL A 436 -5.03 -16.03 -19.37
C VAL A 436 -3.61 -15.66 -18.96
N ALA A 437 -2.58 -16.33 -19.49
CA ALA A 437 -1.17 -15.91 -19.36
C ALA A 437 -0.31 -16.48 -20.50
N THR A 438 0.76 -15.77 -20.87
CA THR A 438 1.83 -16.26 -21.76
C THR A 438 3.12 -15.54 -21.41
N SER A 439 4.26 -16.22 -21.57
CA SER A 439 5.59 -15.59 -21.40
C SER A 439 6.03 -14.71 -22.58
N HIS A 440 5.20 -14.60 -23.63
CA HIS A 440 5.48 -13.82 -24.84
C HIS A 440 4.28 -13.00 -25.29
N VAL A 441 4.56 -11.85 -25.92
CA VAL A 441 3.54 -10.93 -26.45
C VAL A 441 2.74 -11.59 -27.58
N VAL A 442 1.42 -11.56 -27.44
CA VAL A 442 0.46 -12.01 -28.46
C VAL A 442 0.36 -10.96 -29.55
N SER A 443 0.63 -11.35 -30.80
CA SER A 443 0.50 -10.48 -31.97
C SER A 443 -0.86 -10.63 -32.65
N ASP A 444 -1.53 -11.77 -32.48
CA ASP A 444 -2.86 -12.05 -33.01
C ASP A 444 -3.56 -13.11 -32.15
N VAL A 445 -4.85 -12.93 -31.87
CA VAL A 445 -5.68 -13.92 -31.19
C VAL A 445 -7.12 -13.81 -31.68
N THR A 446 -7.77 -14.96 -31.84
CA THR A 446 -9.19 -15.07 -32.15
C THR A 446 -9.84 -16.09 -31.24
N TYR A 447 -11.07 -15.80 -30.86
CA TYR A 447 -11.89 -16.65 -30.00
C TYR A 447 -13.18 -16.96 -30.73
N ALA A 448 -13.46 -18.25 -30.94
CA ALA A 448 -14.68 -18.75 -31.54
C ALA A 448 -15.22 -19.96 -30.75
N PRO A 449 -16.50 -20.29 -30.89
CA PRO A 449 -17.06 -21.53 -30.34
C PRO A 449 -16.20 -22.75 -30.64
N GLY A 450 -15.72 -23.42 -29.58
CA GLY A 450 -14.88 -24.61 -29.69
C GLY A 450 -13.49 -24.38 -30.28
N ARG A 451 -13.02 -23.13 -30.44
CA ARG A 451 -11.74 -22.82 -31.08
C ARG A 451 -11.06 -21.56 -30.54
N ILE A 452 -9.79 -21.70 -30.16
CA ILE A 452 -8.90 -20.57 -29.86
C ILE A 452 -7.71 -20.66 -30.81
N GLU A 453 -7.39 -19.57 -31.49
CA GLU A 453 -6.18 -19.46 -32.31
C GLU A 453 -5.42 -18.21 -31.92
N TYR A 454 -4.12 -18.35 -31.70
CA TYR A 454 -3.26 -17.22 -31.40
C TYR A 454 -1.86 -17.39 -31.95
N ARG A 455 -1.18 -16.25 -32.13
CA ARG A 455 0.21 -16.15 -32.52
C ARG A 455 0.93 -15.20 -31.59
N THR A 456 2.15 -15.57 -31.19
CA THR A 456 3.06 -14.65 -30.49
C THR A 456 4.16 -14.12 -31.39
N HIS A 457 4.75 -13.01 -30.97
CA HIS A 457 6.04 -12.56 -31.47
C HIS A 457 7.07 -13.71 -31.38
N PRO A 458 8.07 -13.81 -32.30
CA PRO A 458 9.14 -14.78 -32.19
C PRO A 458 9.76 -14.77 -30.79
N ALA A 459 9.98 -15.98 -30.29
CA ALA A 459 10.34 -16.27 -28.93
C ALA A 459 11.62 -17.11 -28.92
N ALA A 460 12.72 -16.54 -28.44
CA ALA A 460 13.88 -17.32 -28.06
C ALA A 460 13.68 -17.81 -26.62
N GLY A 461 13.82 -19.13 -26.40
CA GLY A 461 13.79 -19.73 -25.07
C GLY A 461 12.42 -20.27 -24.61
N PRO A 462 12.31 -20.54 -23.29
CA PRO A 462 11.12 -21.06 -22.63
C PRO A 462 9.79 -20.33 -22.90
N THR A 463 8.80 -21.03 -23.46
CA THR A 463 7.46 -20.49 -23.69
C THR A 463 6.38 -21.34 -23.02
N THR A 464 5.63 -20.73 -22.09
CA THR A 464 4.48 -21.34 -21.45
C THR A 464 3.27 -20.46 -21.61
N ASP A 465 2.18 -21.04 -22.11
CA ASP A 465 0.87 -20.43 -22.17
C ASP A 465 -0.07 -21.12 -21.18
N VAL A 466 -0.96 -20.33 -20.59
CA VAL A 466 -2.02 -20.83 -19.71
C VAL A 466 -3.33 -20.31 -20.25
N LEU A 467 -4.28 -21.20 -20.46
CA LEU A 467 -5.63 -20.89 -20.89
C LEU A 467 -6.63 -21.40 -19.85
N ARG A 468 -7.70 -20.64 -19.64
CA ARG A 468 -8.93 -21.14 -19.02
C ARG A 468 -9.93 -21.35 -20.15
N MET A 469 -10.50 -22.54 -20.25
CA MET A 469 -11.33 -22.95 -21.38
C MET A 469 -12.66 -23.52 -20.94
N SER A 470 -13.74 -23.08 -21.60
CA SER A 470 -15.11 -23.56 -21.41
C SER A 470 -15.33 -24.99 -21.92
N PHE A 471 -14.44 -25.47 -22.79
CA PHE A 471 -14.47 -26.79 -23.38
C PHE A 471 -13.13 -27.52 -23.19
N ARG A 472 -13.19 -28.86 -23.14
CA ARG A 472 -12.01 -29.69 -23.09
C ARG A 472 -11.39 -29.79 -24.50
N PRO A 473 -10.08 -29.52 -24.67
CA PRO A 473 -9.45 -29.60 -25.99
C PRO A 473 -9.45 -31.04 -26.51
N ALA A 474 -9.88 -31.21 -27.76
CA ALA A 474 -9.78 -32.44 -28.53
C ALA A 474 -8.52 -32.46 -29.41
N ARG A 475 -8.09 -31.29 -29.90
CA ARG A 475 -6.91 -31.12 -30.75
C ARG A 475 -6.15 -29.86 -30.36
N ILE A 476 -4.82 -29.97 -30.30
CA ILE A 476 -3.91 -28.84 -30.21
C ILE A 476 -2.94 -28.93 -31.38
N THR A 477 -2.81 -27.85 -32.14
CA THR A 477 -1.88 -27.72 -33.25
C THR A 477 -0.93 -26.56 -32.97
N VAL A 478 0.37 -26.80 -33.07
CA VAL A 478 1.40 -25.77 -32.89
C VAL A 478 2.24 -25.67 -34.16
N ASP A 479 2.32 -24.47 -34.73
CA ASP A 479 2.93 -24.18 -36.04
C ASP A 479 2.50 -25.20 -37.12
N GLY A 480 1.20 -25.49 -37.15
CA GLY A 480 0.59 -26.43 -38.12
C GLY A 480 0.77 -27.91 -37.80
N LYS A 481 1.49 -28.27 -36.72
CA LYS A 481 1.74 -29.67 -36.34
C LYS A 481 0.86 -30.10 -35.16
N PRO A 482 0.17 -31.25 -35.23
CA PRO A 482 -0.65 -31.75 -34.13
C PRO A 482 0.22 -32.16 -32.94
N TRP A 483 -0.22 -31.84 -31.73
CA TRP A 483 0.48 -32.09 -30.48
C TRP A 483 -0.30 -33.02 -29.56
N THR A 484 0.43 -33.81 -28.76
CA THR A 484 -0.18 -34.76 -27.81
C THR A 484 -0.61 -34.03 -26.54
N ILE A 485 -1.86 -34.26 -26.15
CA ILE A 485 -2.44 -33.78 -24.90
C ILE A 485 -2.16 -34.81 -23.79
N GLY A 486 -1.66 -34.36 -22.64
CA GLY A 486 -1.53 -35.18 -21.44
C GLY A 486 -0.12 -35.24 -20.85
N ARG A 487 0.90 -34.78 -21.57
CA ARG A 487 2.27 -34.67 -21.04
C ARG A 487 3.03 -33.50 -21.68
N ILE A 488 3.86 -32.86 -20.87
CA ILE A 488 4.92 -31.96 -21.32
C ILE A 488 6.26 -32.71 -21.24
N SER A 489 7.02 -32.72 -22.34
CA SER A 489 8.34 -33.34 -22.43
C SER A 489 9.26 -32.51 -23.32
N GLY A 490 10.49 -32.25 -22.87
CA GLY A 490 11.51 -31.57 -23.68
C GLY A 490 11.14 -30.17 -24.13
N GLY A 491 10.35 -29.41 -23.36
CA GLY A 491 9.91 -28.06 -23.73
C GLY A 491 8.72 -28.01 -24.71
N HIS A 492 8.07 -29.15 -24.94
CA HIS A 492 6.92 -29.30 -25.84
C HIS A 492 5.79 -30.12 -25.20
N GLY A 493 4.54 -29.82 -25.56
CA GLY A 493 3.36 -30.56 -25.15
C GLY A 493 2.35 -29.73 -24.35
N ALA A 494 1.26 -30.37 -23.94
CA ALA A 494 0.20 -29.70 -23.19
C ALA A 494 -0.39 -30.59 -22.09
N THR A 495 -0.86 -29.96 -21.01
CA THR A 495 -1.62 -30.60 -19.93
C THR A 495 -2.99 -29.95 -19.80
N VAL A 496 -3.95 -30.72 -19.29
CA VAL A 496 -5.34 -30.27 -19.08
C VAL A 496 -5.74 -30.66 -17.66
N LYS A 497 -6.17 -29.67 -16.88
CA LYS A 497 -6.75 -29.84 -15.54
C LYS A 497 -8.22 -29.45 -15.58
N GLY A 498 -9.13 -30.40 -15.35
CA GLY A 498 -10.56 -30.11 -15.25
C GLY A 498 -10.89 -29.32 -13.98
N LEU A 499 -11.89 -28.44 -14.06
CA LEU A 499 -12.40 -27.64 -12.96
C LEU A 499 -13.83 -28.04 -12.57
N PRO A 500 -14.25 -27.85 -11.31
CA PRO A 500 -15.62 -28.14 -10.88
C PRO A 500 -16.70 -27.38 -11.65
N SER A 501 -16.38 -26.21 -12.22
CA SER A 501 -17.31 -25.44 -13.06
C SER A 501 -17.69 -26.15 -14.37
N GLY A 502 -16.93 -27.17 -14.79
CA GLY A 502 -17.00 -27.78 -16.12
C GLY A 502 -15.94 -27.23 -17.10
N ASP A 503 -15.20 -26.21 -16.69
CA ASP A 503 -14.08 -25.66 -17.47
C ASP A 503 -12.83 -26.53 -17.33
N CYS A 504 -11.75 -26.16 -18.03
CA CYS A 504 -10.42 -26.68 -17.77
C CYS A 504 -9.33 -25.61 -17.86
N ILE A 505 -8.26 -25.79 -17.09
CA ILE A 505 -7.00 -25.09 -17.28
C ILE A 505 -6.15 -25.90 -18.25
N VAL A 506 -5.72 -25.26 -19.32
CA VAL A 506 -4.80 -25.84 -20.32
C VAL A 506 -3.47 -25.14 -20.22
N THR A 507 -2.40 -25.90 -19.99
CA THR A 507 -1.03 -25.37 -20.02
C THR A 507 -0.33 -25.91 -21.26
N VAL A 508 0.14 -25.01 -22.12
CA VAL A 508 0.86 -25.35 -23.35
C VAL A 508 2.31 -24.90 -23.19
N ARG A 509 3.24 -25.85 -23.27
CA ARG A 509 4.67 -25.57 -23.24
C ARG A 509 5.22 -25.67 -24.66
N ARG A 510 5.73 -24.57 -25.22
CA ARG A 510 5.95 -24.49 -26.68
C ARG A 510 7.19 -23.72 -27.14
N ASP A 511 8.35 -24.11 -26.60
CA ASP A 511 9.63 -23.42 -26.82
C ASP A 511 9.96 -23.29 -28.31
N GLY A 512 10.38 -22.09 -28.75
CA GLY A 512 10.79 -21.83 -30.14
C GLY A 512 9.66 -21.84 -31.20
N THR A 513 8.40 -21.98 -30.81
CA THR A 513 7.24 -22.00 -31.73
C THR A 513 6.35 -20.76 -31.55
N ARG A 514 5.50 -20.44 -32.55
CA ARG A 514 4.79 -19.14 -32.59
C ARG A 514 3.28 -19.21 -32.58
N SER A 515 2.68 -20.13 -33.34
CA SER A 515 1.24 -20.18 -33.58
C SER A 515 0.63 -21.40 -32.92
N VAL A 516 -0.50 -21.22 -32.25
CA VAL A 516 -1.23 -22.29 -31.57
C VAL A 516 -2.70 -22.22 -31.96
N VAL A 517 -3.27 -23.39 -32.26
CA VAL A 517 -4.70 -23.59 -32.48
C VAL A 517 -5.17 -24.68 -31.53
N ILE A 518 -6.19 -24.40 -30.73
CA ILE A 518 -6.81 -25.33 -29.81
C ILE A 518 -8.27 -25.49 -30.19
N GLU A 519 -8.71 -26.71 -30.39
CA GLU A 519 -10.06 -27.04 -30.84
C GLU A 519 -10.68 -28.12 -29.97
N GLY A 520 -11.99 -28.05 -29.79
CA GLY A 520 -12.78 -29.06 -29.07
C GLY A 520 -14.28 -28.76 -29.15
N PRO A 521 -15.13 -29.73 -28.76
CA PRO A 521 -16.57 -29.54 -28.76
C PRO A 521 -16.99 -28.55 -27.67
N ASP A 522 -17.74 -27.51 -28.06
CA ASP A 522 -18.30 -26.52 -27.14
C ASP A 522 -19.82 -26.43 -27.37
N PRO A 523 -20.61 -27.39 -26.85
CA PRO A 523 -22.01 -27.57 -27.23
C PRO A 523 -22.95 -26.49 -26.69
N ASP A 524 -22.50 -25.71 -25.71
CA ASP A 524 -23.31 -24.67 -25.05
C ASP A 524 -23.20 -23.30 -25.74
N THR A 525 -22.39 -23.20 -26.80
CA THR A 525 -22.18 -21.97 -27.56
C THR A 525 -22.78 -22.06 -28.96
N ALA A 526 -23.31 -20.93 -29.44
CA ALA A 526 -23.93 -20.81 -30.76
C ALA A 526 -23.33 -19.63 -31.53
N VAL A 527 -23.19 -19.81 -32.85
CA VAL A 527 -22.79 -18.76 -33.80
C VAL A 527 -24.01 -18.36 -34.61
N ILE A 528 -24.28 -17.06 -34.65
CA ILE A 528 -25.31 -16.45 -35.48
C ILE A 528 -24.61 -15.60 -36.52
N ARG A 529 -24.84 -15.88 -37.80
CA ARG A 529 -24.33 -15.02 -38.88
C ARG A 529 -25.07 -13.69 -38.84
N TYR A 530 -24.33 -12.59 -38.86
CA TYR A 530 -24.93 -11.26 -38.87
C TYR A 530 -25.18 -10.82 -40.32
N GLU A 531 -26.45 -10.74 -40.73
CA GLU A 531 -26.85 -10.41 -42.09
C GLU A 531 -27.19 -8.91 -42.31
N GLY A 532 -27.07 -8.08 -41.26
CA GLY A 532 -27.39 -6.66 -41.31
C GLY A 532 -28.63 -6.27 -40.50
N ALA A 533 -29.19 -5.10 -40.78
CA ALA A 533 -30.05 -4.33 -39.88
C ALA A 533 -31.28 -5.08 -39.33
N GLY A 534 -31.48 -4.97 -38.02
CA GLY A 534 -32.65 -5.47 -37.30
C GLY A 534 -32.28 -6.05 -35.92
N PRO A 535 -33.23 -6.14 -34.98
CA PRO A 535 -32.98 -6.81 -33.72
C PRO A 535 -32.84 -8.32 -33.90
N LEU A 536 -31.81 -8.87 -33.29
CA LEU A 536 -31.55 -10.29 -33.17
C LEU A 536 -32.06 -10.80 -31.82
N ARG A 537 -32.65 -12.00 -31.80
CA ARG A 537 -32.90 -12.74 -30.56
C ARG A 537 -31.80 -13.76 -30.34
N PHE A 538 -31.38 -13.92 -29.09
CA PHE A 538 -30.52 -15.02 -28.68
C PHE A 538 -30.97 -15.57 -27.33
N ASN A 539 -30.59 -16.81 -27.04
CA ASN A 539 -30.81 -17.43 -25.73
C ASN A 539 -29.46 -17.69 -25.08
N GLY A 540 -29.29 -17.26 -23.83
CA GLY A 540 -28.06 -17.48 -23.07
C GLY A 540 -27.81 -16.43 -22.01
N ASN A 541 -26.59 -16.41 -21.47
CA ASN A 541 -26.13 -15.47 -20.45
C ASN A 541 -24.88 -14.66 -20.88
N GLN A 542 -24.40 -14.89 -22.11
CA GLN A 542 -23.26 -14.21 -22.71
C GLN A 542 -23.51 -13.93 -24.20
N VAL A 543 -23.00 -12.81 -24.68
CA VAL A 543 -23.01 -12.42 -26.09
C VAL A 543 -21.70 -11.73 -26.47
N ARG A 544 -21.18 -12.03 -27.66
CA ARG A 544 -19.95 -11.45 -28.22
C ARG A 544 -20.19 -11.09 -29.67
N ILE A 545 -19.77 -9.89 -30.05
CA ILE A 545 -19.86 -9.37 -31.41
C ILE A 545 -18.50 -9.53 -32.06
N VAL A 546 -18.44 -10.24 -33.18
CA VAL A 546 -17.21 -10.57 -33.88
C VAL A 546 -17.22 -9.97 -35.29
N GLY A 547 -16.09 -9.38 -35.70
CA GLY A 547 -16.02 -8.68 -36.97
C GLY A 547 -14.62 -8.34 -37.47
N GLU A 548 -14.57 -7.41 -38.43
CA GLU A 548 -13.35 -6.82 -38.99
C GLU A 548 -13.16 -5.40 -38.45
N VAL A 549 -11.92 -5.06 -38.10
CA VAL A 549 -11.49 -3.68 -37.85
C VAL A 549 -10.57 -3.19 -38.95
N GLY A 550 -10.51 -1.88 -39.17
CA GLY A 550 -9.58 -1.25 -40.10
C GLY A 550 -9.67 0.27 -40.15
N PRO A 551 -8.84 0.95 -40.97
CA PRO A 551 -8.79 2.42 -41.02
C PRO A 551 -10.10 3.09 -41.49
N ASP A 552 -11.00 2.34 -42.13
CA ASP A 552 -12.31 2.76 -42.65
C ASP A 552 -13.47 2.46 -41.68
N GLY A 553 -13.16 2.00 -40.46
CA GLY A 553 -14.11 1.50 -39.47
C GLY A 553 -15.09 2.53 -38.91
N GLY A 554 -16.35 2.14 -38.78
CA GLY A 554 -17.42 2.94 -38.21
C GLY A 554 -17.74 2.60 -36.76
N LEU A 555 -18.59 3.43 -36.16
CA LEU A 555 -19.15 3.23 -34.83
C LEU A 555 -20.57 2.66 -34.91
N ALA A 556 -20.92 1.80 -33.96
CA ALA A 556 -22.29 1.34 -33.72
C ALA A 556 -22.62 1.33 -32.22
N GLU A 557 -23.83 1.77 -31.87
CA GLU A 557 -24.40 1.51 -30.56
C GLU A 557 -24.78 0.05 -30.44
N VAL A 558 -24.61 -0.49 -29.23
CA VAL A 558 -25.11 -1.81 -28.85
C VAL A 558 -26.30 -1.61 -27.93
N VAL A 559 -27.40 -2.30 -28.21
CA VAL A 559 -28.60 -2.29 -27.39
C VAL A 559 -28.92 -3.73 -26.99
N VAL A 560 -29.02 -3.99 -25.69
CA VAL A 560 -29.40 -5.30 -25.13
C VAL A 560 -30.68 -5.12 -24.34
N ASP A 561 -31.72 -5.86 -24.67
CA ASP A 561 -33.05 -5.82 -24.03
C ASP A 561 -33.68 -4.42 -23.97
N GLY A 562 -33.38 -3.58 -24.97
CA GLY A 562 -33.85 -2.21 -25.06
C GLY A 562 -32.94 -1.19 -24.34
N GLU A 563 -31.96 -1.66 -23.56
CA GLU A 563 -30.99 -0.81 -22.89
C GLU A 563 -29.76 -0.55 -23.76
N VAL A 564 -29.49 0.74 -24.01
CA VAL A 564 -28.28 1.19 -24.71
C VAL A 564 -27.07 0.93 -23.81
N GLN A 565 -26.13 0.15 -24.33
CA GLN A 565 -24.90 -0.18 -23.63
C GLN A 565 -23.95 1.01 -23.63
N ARG A 566 -23.15 1.15 -22.56
CA ARG A 566 -22.32 2.34 -22.32
C ARG A 566 -21.14 2.49 -23.27
N THR A 567 -20.68 1.39 -23.85
CA THR A 567 -19.60 1.38 -24.85
C THR A 567 -20.18 1.10 -26.24
N LEU A 568 -19.50 1.64 -27.24
CA LEU A 568 -19.78 1.38 -28.65
C LEU A 568 -19.00 0.16 -29.14
N VAL A 569 -19.48 -0.40 -30.25
CA VAL A 569 -18.63 -1.13 -31.19
C VAL A 569 -17.86 -0.09 -32.00
N ASP A 570 -16.53 -0.15 -31.93
CA ASP A 570 -15.64 0.64 -32.76
C ASP A 570 -14.90 -0.29 -33.72
N CYS A 571 -15.22 -0.18 -35.02
CA CYS A 571 -14.55 -0.95 -36.07
C CYS A 571 -13.22 -0.32 -36.51
N TRP A 572 -12.76 0.76 -35.88
CA TRP A 572 -11.50 1.39 -36.24
C TRP A 572 -10.28 0.72 -35.59
N ALA A 573 -9.27 0.47 -36.41
CA ALA A 573 -7.91 0.17 -35.97
C ALA A 573 -6.92 0.64 -37.03
N PRO A 574 -5.66 0.99 -36.65
CA PRO A 574 -4.65 1.43 -37.62
C PRO A 574 -4.27 0.34 -38.63
N MET A 575 -4.51 -0.93 -38.30
CA MET A 575 -4.22 -2.08 -39.14
C MET A 575 -5.45 -2.98 -39.21
N ARG A 576 -5.71 -3.56 -40.40
CA ARG A 576 -6.85 -4.47 -40.58
C ARG A 576 -6.67 -5.76 -39.81
N ARG A 577 -7.72 -6.20 -39.12
CA ARG A 577 -7.81 -7.53 -38.46
C ARG A 577 -9.21 -8.09 -38.62
N ARG A 578 -9.30 -9.42 -38.74
CA ARG A 578 -10.56 -10.14 -38.97
C ARG A 578 -10.83 -11.14 -37.85
N GLY A 579 -12.10 -11.50 -37.67
CA GLY A 579 -12.52 -12.49 -36.67
C GLY A 579 -12.24 -12.03 -35.23
N GLN A 580 -12.25 -10.71 -35.01
CA GLN A 580 -11.90 -10.11 -33.73
C GLN A 580 -13.14 -9.82 -32.88
N THR A 581 -12.99 -9.89 -31.57
CA THR A 581 -14.04 -9.47 -30.62
C THR A 581 -14.17 -7.95 -30.64
N LEU A 582 -15.31 -7.38 -31.02
CA LEU A 582 -15.51 -5.92 -31.02
C LEU A 582 -16.24 -5.43 -29.77
N TYR A 583 -17.05 -6.31 -29.19
CA TYR A 583 -17.84 -6.09 -27.99
C TYR A 583 -18.18 -7.43 -27.36
N TYR A 584 -18.26 -7.48 -26.04
CA TYR A 584 -18.80 -8.61 -25.31
C TYR A 584 -19.62 -8.14 -24.11
N ARG A 585 -20.68 -8.88 -23.79
CA ARG A 585 -21.45 -8.75 -22.55
C ARG A 585 -21.62 -10.12 -21.95
N ASN A 586 -21.19 -10.25 -20.71
CA ASN A 586 -21.28 -11.45 -19.92
C ASN A 586 -22.00 -11.14 -18.60
N GLY A 587 -22.44 -12.18 -17.90
CA GLY A 587 -23.20 -12.03 -16.66
C GLY A 587 -24.65 -11.57 -16.85
N LEU A 588 -25.22 -11.77 -18.05
CA LEU A 588 -26.66 -11.61 -18.25
C LEU A 588 -27.42 -12.72 -17.47
N ALA A 589 -28.70 -12.50 -17.20
CA ALA A 589 -29.57 -13.58 -16.75
C ALA A 589 -29.57 -14.69 -17.81
N ASN A 590 -29.63 -15.96 -17.43
CA ASN A 590 -29.69 -17.02 -18.45
C ASN A 590 -31.10 -17.10 -19.03
N GLY A 591 -31.27 -16.70 -20.29
CA GLY A 591 -32.59 -16.69 -20.94
C GLY A 591 -32.60 -16.02 -22.30
N GLU A 592 -33.80 -15.70 -22.78
CA GLU A 592 -33.96 -14.99 -24.04
C GLU A 592 -33.63 -13.50 -23.91
N HIS A 593 -32.85 -13.00 -24.86
CA HIS A 593 -32.42 -11.61 -24.96
C HIS A 593 -32.59 -11.06 -26.37
N ARG A 594 -32.68 -9.73 -26.47
CA ARG A 594 -32.72 -8.99 -27.74
C ARG A 594 -31.46 -8.14 -27.91
N LEU A 595 -30.66 -8.43 -28.93
CA LEU A 595 -29.50 -7.63 -29.33
C LEU A 595 -29.86 -6.78 -30.55
N GLU A 596 -29.51 -5.49 -30.54
CA GLU A 596 -29.63 -4.62 -31.69
C GLU A 596 -28.35 -3.79 -31.85
N LEU A 597 -27.84 -3.72 -33.08
CA LEU A 597 -26.72 -2.85 -33.46
C LEU A 597 -27.25 -1.68 -34.26
N ARG A 598 -26.94 -0.45 -33.81
CA ARG A 598 -27.35 0.78 -34.49
C ARG A 598 -26.12 1.51 -35.03
N PRO A 599 -25.77 1.33 -36.31
CA PRO A 599 -24.68 2.08 -36.93
C PRO A 599 -24.91 3.58 -36.82
N LEU A 600 -23.88 4.34 -36.41
CA LEU A 600 -23.98 5.78 -36.21
C LEU A 600 -23.74 6.59 -37.49
N GLY A 601 -23.42 5.94 -38.61
CA GLY A 601 -23.11 6.61 -39.88
C GLY A 601 -21.80 7.41 -39.86
N LYS A 602 -20.98 7.26 -38.81
CA LYS A 602 -19.68 7.92 -38.64
C LYS A 602 -18.67 6.99 -37.96
N GLY A 603 -17.39 7.23 -38.19
CA GLY A 603 -16.30 6.65 -37.41
C GLY A 603 -15.92 7.52 -36.21
N ASN A 604 -14.95 7.05 -35.43
CA ASN A 604 -14.27 7.89 -34.44
C ASN A 604 -13.44 9.00 -35.15
N PRO A 605 -12.92 10.02 -34.45
CA PRO A 605 -12.25 11.17 -35.08
C PRO A 605 -11.06 10.84 -36.01
N VAL A 606 -10.37 9.71 -35.79
CA VAL A 606 -9.21 9.25 -36.59
C VAL A 606 -9.58 8.28 -37.70
N SER A 607 -10.85 7.88 -37.80
CA SER A 607 -11.32 7.00 -38.86
C SER A 607 -11.47 7.73 -40.20
N ASN A 608 -11.15 7.02 -41.28
CA ASN A 608 -11.35 7.47 -42.66
C ASN A 608 -12.72 7.04 -43.23
N GLY A 609 -13.60 6.47 -42.40
CA GLY A 609 -14.89 5.94 -42.86
C GLY A 609 -15.89 5.70 -41.74
N ALA A 610 -16.98 5.01 -42.11
CA ALA A 610 -18.11 4.70 -41.22
C ALA A 610 -18.56 3.23 -41.34
N LEU A 611 -17.69 2.33 -41.81
CA LEU A 611 -18.06 0.95 -42.09
C LEU A 611 -18.14 0.11 -40.81
N VAL A 612 -19.34 -0.32 -40.44
CA VAL A 612 -19.57 -1.30 -39.36
C VAL A 612 -19.50 -2.70 -39.95
N LYS A 613 -18.41 -3.43 -39.69
CA LYS A 613 -18.11 -4.74 -40.29
C LYS A 613 -18.23 -5.87 -39.28
N VAL A 614 -19.47 -6.20 -38.92
CA VAL A 614 -19.78 -7.36 -38.04
C VAL A 614 -20.06 -8.58 -38.92
N SER A 615 -19.45 -9.72 -38.58
CA SER A 615 -19.62 -10.98 -39.30
C SER A 615 -20.47 -11.98 -38.52
N GLU A 616 -20.22 -12.08 -37.21
CA GLU A 616 -20.79 -13.14 -36.36
C GLU A 616 -21.18 -12.59 -34.99
N ILE A 617 -22.24 -13.15 -34.42
CA ILE A 617 -22.61 -13.00 -33.02
C ILE A 617 -22.44 -14.35 -32.35
N HIS A 618 -21.57 -14.43 -31.35
CA HIS A 618 -21.38 -15.64 -30.55
C HIS A 618 -22.17 -15.51 -29.26
N THR A 619 -22.89 -16.56 -28.88
CA THR A 619 -23.74 -16.58 -27.70
C THR A 619 -23.49 -17.85 -26.91
N SER A 620 -23.73 -17.80 -25.60
CA SER A 620 -23.54 -18.96 -24.72
C SER A 620 -24.66 -19.02 -23.70
N SER A 621 -25.25 -20.21 -23.53
CA SER A 621 -26.16 -20.51 -22.43
C SER A 621 -25.51 -21.35 -21.33
N ALA A 622 -24.17 -21.43 -21.37
CA ALA A 622 -23.39 -22.26 -20.47
C ALA A 622 -23.51 -21.76 -19.03
N ILE A 623 -23.87 -22.66 -18.12
CA ILE A 623 -23.88 -22.39 -16.68
C ILE A 623 -22.86 -23.29 -15.97
N PRO A 624 -22.19 -22.81 -14.90
CA PRO A 624 -21.30 -23.63 -14.10
C PRO A 624 -21.99 -24.90 -13.55
N ARG A 625 -21.37 -26.08 -13.73
CA ARG A 625 -21.94 -27.38 -13.28
C ARG A 625 -22.02 -27.55 -11.77
N ALA A 626 -21.15 -26.85 -11.05
CA ALA A 626 -21.30 -26.54 -9.65
C ALA A 626 -21.36 -25.01 -9.55
N ALA A 627 -22.08 -24.47 -8.57
CA ALA A 627 -21.92 -23.06 -8.20
C ALA A 627 -20.41 -22.77 -8.15
N ALA A 628 -19.95 -21.71 -8.83
CA ALA A 628 -18.55 -21.31 -8.77
C ALA A 628 -18.15 -21.39 -7.29
N ALA A 629 -17.21 -22.29 -6.97
CA ALA A 629 -16.91 -22.54 -5.56
C ALA A 629 -16.66 -21.15 -4.95
N PRO A 630 -17.32 -20.79 -3.83
CA PRO A 630 -16.97 -19.55 -3.13
C PRO A 630 -15.46 -19.55 -3.05
N SER A 631 -14.78 -18.43 -3.33
CA SER A 631 -13.31 -18.41 -3.46
C SER A 631 -12.65 -18.94 -2.18
N THR A 632 -12.57 -20.26 -2.05
CA THR A 632 -12.41 -20.90 -0.76
C THR A 632 -10.97 -20.72 -0.36
N SER A 633 -10.75 -20.47 0.92
CA SER A 633 -9.41 -20.30 1.45
C SER A 633 -8.50 -21.42 0.94
N CYS A 634 -7.34 -21.05 0.39
CA CYS A 634 -6.33 -22.04 0.07
C CYS A 634 -5.55 -22.47 1.32
N LEU A 635 -5.93 -22.07 2.53
CA LEU A 635 -5.41 -22.60 3.79
C LEU A 635 -6.41 -23.59 4.39
N THR A 636 -6.30 -24.86 4.01
CA THR A 636 -7.26 -25.90 4.42
C THR A 636 -6.88 -26.62 5.71
N ALA A 637 -5.67 -26.39 6.23
CA ALA A 637 -5.20 -27.02 7.46
C ALA A 637 -4.30 -26.06 8.26
N PRO A 638 -4.40 -26.05 9.58
CA PRO A 638 -3.47 -25.32 10.45
C PRO A 638 -2.01 -25.74 10.22
N ALA A 639 -1.13 -24.75 10.09
CA ALA A 639 0.33 -24.94 9.98
C ALA A 639 1.06 -24.00 10.94
N PRO A 640 2.24 -24.39 11.45
CA PRO A 640 3.00 -23.55 12.37
C PRO A 640 3.60 -22.33 11.65
N GLN A 641 3.54 -21.17 12.31
CA GLN A 641 4.21 -19.94 11.87
C GLN A 641 5.13 -19.44 12.98
N ARG A 642 6.36 -19.06 12.64
CA ARG A 642 7.39 -18.65 13.61
C ARG A 642 8.13 -17.45 13.10
N VAL A 643 8.13 -16.36 13.86
CA VAL A 643 8.73 -15.09 13.46
C VAL A 643 9.63 -14.54 14.56
N ILE A 644 10.74 -13.92 14.18
CA ILE A 644 11.70 -13.24 15.06
C ILE A 644 11.69 -11.74 14.74
N PHE A 645 11.46 -10.91 15.76
CA PHE A 645 11.33 -9.45 15.63
C PHE A 645 12.70 -8.79 15.63
N GLY A 646 12.85 -7.69 14.88
CA GLY A 646 14.10 -6.92 14.78
C GLY A 646 15.23 -7.61 14.00
N TYR A 647 15.08 -8.89 13.64
CA TYR A 647 16.08 -9.63 12.89
C TYR A 647 16.08 -9.23 11.41
N THR A 648 17.18 -8.65 10.94
CA THR A 648 17.33 -8.13 9.56
C THR A 648 18.06 -9.08 8.62
N GLY A 649 18.36 -10.30 9.07
CA GLY A 649 19.00 -11.31 8.25
C GLY A 649 18.13 -11.68 7.04
N ARG A 650 18.78 -11.79 5.88
CA ARG A 650 18.11 -12.14 4.61
C ARG A 650 17.70 -13.61 4.51
N ARG A 651 18.15 -14.45 5.44
CA ARG A 651 17.78 -15.86 5.56
C ARG A 651 17.11 -16.09 6.89
N ASP A 652 16.19 -17.05 6.94
CA ASP A 652 15.58 -17.45 8.20
C ASP A 652 16.66 -17.88 9.20
N TYR A 653 16.50 -17.44 10.45
CA TYR A 653 17.33 -17.90 11.55
C TYR A 653 16.99 -19.36 11.84
N ARG A 654 18.01 -20.22 11.89
CA ARG A 654 17.86 -21.63 12.24
C ARG A 654 18.27 -21.82 13.70
N ALA A 655 17.31 -22.18 14.54
CA ALA A 655 17.53 -22.52 15.94
C ALA A 655 18.28 -23.86 16.08
N SER A 656 18.80 -24.12 17.28
CA SER A 656 19.59 -25.30 17.64
C SER A 656 18.81 -26.61 17.50
N ASP A 657 17.49 -26.58 17.61
CA ASP A 657 16.58 -27.71 17.38
C ASP A 657 16.24 -27.95 15.91
N GLY A 658 16.77 -27.12 15.00
CA GLY A 658 16.52 -27.18 13.56
C GLY A 658 15.31 -26.37 13.09
N THR A 659 14.57 -25.74 14.00
CA THR A 659 13.42 -24.89 13.66
C THR A 659 13.86 -23.61 12.97
N HIS A 660 13.12 -23.19 11.93
CA HIS A 660 13.37 -21.95 11.20
C HIS A 660 12.45 -20.82 11.66
N TRP A 661 13.04 -19.63 11.83
CA TRP A 661 12.38 -18.41 12.28
C TRP A 661 12.62 -17.31 11.24
N ARG A 662 11.54 -16.83 10.65
CA ARG A 662 11.60 -15.79 9.62
C ARG A 662 11.58 -14.39 10.25
N PRO A 663 12.14 -13.36 9.60
CA PRO A 663 11.96 -11.98 10.03
C PRO A 663 10.47 -11.65 10.23
N ALA A 664 10.14 -11.01 11.35
CA ALA A 664 8.78 -10.57 11.67
C ALA A 664 8.47 -9.22 11.00
N THR A 665 7.59 -9.27 10.02
CA THR A 665 7.21 -8.12 9.18
C THR A 665 5.69 -7.97 9.10
N GLU A 666 4.90 -8.97 9.49
CA GLU A 666 3.43 -8.89 9.51
C GLU A 666 2.88 -8.26 10.81
N TRP A 667 3.32 -7.06 11.16
CA TRP A 667 2.85 -6.32 12.34
C TRP A 667 2.76 -4.82 12.10
N ILE A 668 2.08 -4.09 12.97
CA ILE A 668 1.90 -2.64 12.87
C ILE A 668 2.15 -1.96 14.21
N ALA A 669 2.63 -0.71 14.16
CA ALA A 669 2.58 0.26 15.25
C ALA A 669 2.27 1.63 14.62
N ARG A 670 1.41 2.41 15.28
CA ARG A 670 0.94 3.70 14.75
C ARG A 670 1.86 4.81 15.24
N LEU A 671 2.88 5.14 14.45
CA LEU A 671 3.96 6.03 14.87
C LEU A 671 3.90 7.42 14.21
N GLY A 672 3.06 7.59 13.19
CA GLY A 672 2.83 8.88 12.53
C GLY A 672 3.05 8.84 11.02
N PHE A 673 2.73 9.95 10.37
CA PHE A 673 2.93 10.17 8.94
C PHE A 673 4.41 9.97 8.56
N GLN A 674 4.70 9.16 7.52
CA GLN A 674 6.05 8.87 7.02
C GLN A 674 7.05 8.32 8.06
N ALA A 675 6.59 7.82 9.21
CA ALA A 675 7.52 7.31 10.21
C ALA A 675 8.21 6.02 9.74
N ASP A 676 9.55 5.97 9.79
CA ASP A 676 10.28 4.72 9.57
C ASP A 676 10.15 3.82 10.79
N ILE A 677 9.17 2.91 10.74
CA ILE A 677 8.92 1.93 11.80
C ILE A 677 10.12 1.03 12.08
N VAL A 678 11.02 0.80 11.10
CA VAL A 678 12.24 0.03 11.34
C VAL A 678 13.16 0.80 12.27
N ALA A 679 13.44 2.07 11.95
CA ALA A 679 14.29 2.90 12.79
C ALA A 679 13.67 3.19 14.17
N ALA A 680 12.36 3.41 14.22
CA ALA A 680 11.66 3.86 15.42
C ALA A 680 11.29 2.72 16.39
N ALA A 681 11.03 1.51 15.89
CA ALA A 681 10.43 0.44 16.69
C ALA A 681 11.13 -0.92 16.56
N TRP A 682 12.05 -1.13 15.60
CA TRP A 682 12.83 -2.37 15.54
C TRP A 682 14.13 -2.21 16.33
N ARG A 683 14.40 -3.19 17.20
CA ARG A 683 15.73 -3.40 17.77
C ARG A 683 16.52 -4.31 16.85
N THR A 684 17.20 -3.69 15.88
CA THR A 684 18.02 -4.39 14.88
C THR A 684 19.45 -4.65 15.35
N GLN A 685 19.96 -3.83 16.27
CA GLN A 685 21.25 -4.08 16.91
C GLN A 685 21.10 -5.16 17.99
N PRO A 686 21.89 -6.25 17.93
CA PRO A 686 21.76 -7.34 18.88
C PRO A 686 22.16 -6.88 20.29
N LEU A 687 21.39 -7.28 21.29
CA LEU A 687 21.76 -7.12 22.70
C LEU A 687 23.13 -7.75 22.95
N GLN A 688 24.00 -6.97 23.61
CA GLN A 688 25.36 -7.42 23.98
C GLN A 688 25.36 -8.26 25.26
N ALA A 689 24.35 -8.09 26.12
CA ALA A 689 24.20 -8.89 27.32
C ALA A 689 23.85 -10.35 26.96
N THR A 690 24.45 -11.28 27.71
CA THR A 690 24.10 -12.71 27.59
C THR A 690 22.66 -12.94 28.00
N ILE A 691 21.88 -13.60 27.12
CA ILE A 691 20.53 -14.05 27.45
C ILE A 691 20.59 -15.44 28.06
N SER A 692 20.16 -15.57 29.32
CA SER A 692 20.11 -16.84 30.05
C SER A 692 18.76 -17.55 29.90
N GLY A 693 18.66 -18.81 30.33
CA GLY A 693 17.38 -19.55 30.36
C GLY A 693 16.91 -20.12 29.01
N THR A 694 17.76 -20.11 27.99
CA THR A 694 17.46 -20.65 26.65
C THR A 694 18.70 -21.34 26.05
N LYS A 695 18.49 -22.28 25.14
CA LYS A 695 19.54 -22.85 24.28
C LYS A 695 19.78 -22.02 23.00
N ASP A 696 18.85 -21.12 22.70
CA ASP A 696 18.82 -20.28 21.51
C ASP A 696 18.82 -18.80 21.91
N PRO A 697 19.92 -18.26 22.46
CA PRO A 697 19.96 -16.88 22.94
C PRO A 697 19.73 -15.86 21.82
N GLU A 698 20.12 -16.19 20.58
CA GLU A 698 19.98 -15.31 19.42
C GLU A 698 18.53 -14.90 19.13
N LEU A 699 17.55 -15.78 19.43
CA LEU A 699 16.11 -15.46 19.32
C LEU A 699 15.67 -14.26 20.17
N TYR A 700 16.46 -13.91 21.19
CA TYR A 700 16.14 -12.91 22.20
C TYR A 700 17.12 -11.73 22.19
N ARG A 701 17.98 -11.62 21.17
CA ARG A 701 18.91 -10.48 21.06
C ARG A 701 18.38 -9.35 20.20
N TYR A 702 17.35 -9.62 19.40
CA TYR A 702 16.62 -8.66 18.57
C TYR A 702 15.19 -8.53 19.07
N GLY A 703 14.49 -7.48 18.67
CA GLY A 703 13.07 -7.37 19.02
C GLY A 703 12.37 -6.21 18.36
N ALA A 704 11.14 -5.98 18.81
CA ALA A 704 10.38 -4.77 18.54
C ALA A 704 9.95 -4.12 19.86
N HIS A 705 9.77 -2.80 19.84
CA HIS A 705 9.20 -2.03 20.94
C HIS A 705 8.30 -0.91 20.41
N ALA A 706 7.19 -0.66 21.11
CA ALA A 706 6.31 0.48 20.84
C ALA A 706 5.32 0.64 22.01
N PRO A 707 4.69 1.82 22.18
CA PRO A 707 3.58 1.98 23.13
C PRO A 707 2.42 1.02 22.86
N ASP A 708 2.17 0.72 21.59
CA ASP A 708 1.12 -0.18 21.13
C ASP A 708 1.54 -0.81 19.79
N LEU A 709 1.62 -2.14 19.76
CA LEU A 709 1.91 -2.89 18.54
C LEU A 709 0.98 -4.09 18.40
N THR A 710 0.66 -4.45 17.16
CA THR A 710 -0.17 -5.61 16.85
C THR A 710 0.43 -6.42 15.71
N ALA A 711 0.67 -7.71 15.94
CA ALA A 711 1.08 -8.68 14.92
C ALA A 711 -0.14 -9.46 14.39
N PHE A 712 -0.23 -9.64 13.08
CA PHE A 712 -1.33 -10.35 12.42
C PHE A 712 -0.83 -11.57 11.67
N PHE A 713 -1.38 -12.73 11.98
CA PHE A 713 -1.03 -13.99 11.34
C PHE A 713 -2.20 -14.49 10.50
N THR A 714 -2.04 -14.53 9.18
CA THR A 714 -3.02 -15.14 8.27
C THR A 714 -2.96 -16.66 8.40
N VAL A 715 -4.05 -17.28 8.85
CA VAL A 715 -4.10 -18.70 9.20
C VAL A 715 -5.34 -19.38 8.64
N ALA A 716 -5.32 -20.71 8.59
CA ALA A 716 -6.50 -21.52 8.34
C ALA A 716 -7.51 -21.40 9.51
N PRO A 717 -8.79 -21.73 9.30
CA PRO A 717 -9.71 -21.98 10.40
C PRO A 717 -9.16 -23.07 11.34
N GLY A 718 -9.28 -22.86 12.65
CA GLY A 718 -8.85 -23.84 13.64
C GLY A 718 -8.49 -23.24 15.00
N ASP A 719 -8.13 -24.13 15.92
CA ASP A 719 -7.56 -23.81 17.22
C ASP A 719 -6.02 -23.76 17.14
N TYR A 720 -5.43 -22.81 17.86
CA TYR A 720 -4.01 -22.56 17.90
C TYR A 720 -3.50 -22.39 19.34
N THR A 721 -2.23 -22.69 19.55
CA THR A 721 -1.43 -22.20 20.68
C THR A 721 -0.59 -21.04 20.18
N VAL A 722 -0.72 -19.89 20.85
CA VAL A 722 0.16 -18.73 20.64
C VAL A 722 1.26 -18.75 21.68
N ARG A 723 2.53 -18.72 21.26
CA ARG A 723 3.68 -18.56 22.16
C ARG A 723 4.36 -17.24 21.91
N LEU A 724 4.58 -16.48 22.98
CA LEU A 724 5.20 -15.17 22.96
C LEU A 724 6.55 -15.26 23.66
N HIS A 725 7.62 -14.89 22.96
CA HIS A 725 8.99 -14.96 23.44
C HIS A 725 9.48 -13.55 23.82
N PHE A 726 9.99 -13.43 25.04
CA PHE A 726 10.47 -12.18 25.62
C PHE A 726 11.82 -12.36 26.32
N ALA A 727 12.60 -11.29 26.36
CA ALA A 727 13.67 -11.10 27.33
C ALA A 727 13.67 -9.64 27.76
N GLU A 728 13.29 -9.35 29.00
CA GLU A 728 13.35 -7.97 29.50
C GLU A 728 14.80 -7.56 29.71
N TYR A 729 15.23 -6.53 29.02
CA TYR A 729 16.60 -6.00 29.09
C TYR A 729 16.65 -4.60 29.72
N ARG A 730 15.50 -3.92 29.83
CA ARG A 730 15.41 -2.55 30.34
C ARG A 730 15.54 -2.58 31.86
N ARG A 731 16.45 -1.76 32.39
CA ARG A 731 16.69 -1.60 33.83
C ARG A 731 15.96 -0.38 34.37
N VAL A 732 14.65 -0.36 34.13
CA VAL A 732 13.73 0.67 34.64
C VAL A 732 12.75 0.04 35.63
N PRO A 733 12.10 0.85 36.50
CA PRO A 733 11.07 0.38 37.42
C PRO A 733 9.99 -0.46 36.70
N PRO A 734 9.46 -1.53 37.34
CA PRO A 734 8.54 -2.45 36.68
C PRO A 734 7.28 -1.80 36.07
N ASP A 735 6.73 -0.79 36.72
CA ASP A 735 5.58 0.01 36.27
C ASP A 735 5.86 0.76 34.96
N GLN A 736 7.10 1.15 34.70
CA GLN A 736 7.53 1.81 33.46
C GLN A 736 7.84 0.83 32.31
N ARG A 737 7.72 -0.48 32.53
CA ARG A 737 8.02 -1.52 31.51
C ARG A 737 6.98 -2.62 31.44
N ALA A 738 5.94 -2.56 32.27
CA ALA A 738 4.85 -3.51 32.26
C ALA A 738 4.02 -3.39 30.98
N LEU A 739 3.40 -4.49 30.57
CA LEU A 739 2.58 -4.53 29.37
C LEU A 739 1.31 -5.36 29.55
N ASN A 740 0.34 -5.10 28.67
CA ASN A 740 -0.88 -5.86 28.50
C ASN A 740 -0.81 -6.69 27.22
N ILE A 741 -1.35 -7.90 27.28
CA ILE A 741 -1.38 -8.86 26.18
C ILE A 741 -2.83 -9.14 25.82
N THR A 742 -3.17 -8.92 24.55
CA THR A 742 -4.48 -9.21 23.99
C THR A 742 -4.32 -10.11 22.78
N ILE A 743 -5.13 -11.17 22.68
CA ILE A 743 -5.15 -12.08 21.54
C ILE A 743 -6.57 -12.10 20.97
N ASN A 744 -6.73 -11.82 19.68
CA ASN A 744 -8.04 -11.74 19.01
C ASN A 744 -9.04 -10.81 19.70
N GLY A 745 -8.55 -9.72 20.29
CA GLY A 745 -9.36 -8.76 21.05
C GLY A 745 -9.60 -9.14 22.51
N GLU A 746 -9.32 -10.38 22.91
CA GLU A 746 -9.46 -10.87 24.29
C GLU A 746 -8.21 -10.60 25.12
N VAL A 747 -8.38 -10.01 26.30
CA VAL A 747 -7.28 -9.78 27.25
C VAL A 747 -6.85 -11.12 27.84
N VAL A 748 -5.59 -11.50 27.64
CA VAL A 748 -5.05 -12.77 28.15
C VAL A 748 -4.07 -12.59 29.32
N ALA A 749 -3.50 -11.39 29.47
CA ALA A 749 -2.71 -10.98 30.62
C ALA A 749 -2.62 -9.44 30.70
N GLU A 750 -2.55 -8.88 31.90
CA GLU A 750 -2.43 -7.44 32.13
C GLU A 750 -1.30 -7.14 33.11
N ARG A 751 -0.71 -5.95 33.00
CA ARG A 751 0.33 -5.43 33.90
C ARG A 751 1.49 -6.40 34.09
N VAL A 752 1.85 -7.10 33.03
CA VAL A 752 2.83 -8.19 33.06
C VAL A 752 4.22 -7.60 33.33
N ASP A 753 4.85 -8.02 34.43
CA ASP A 753 6.27 -7.83 34.65
C ASP A 753 7.04 -9.01 34.03
N LEU A 754 7.61 -8.76 32.85
CA LEU A 754 8.38 -9.76 32.11
C LEU A 754 9.64 -10.23 32.87
N ALA A 755 10.35 -9.33 33.54
CA ALA A 755 11.55 -9.69 34.30
C ALA A 755 11.20 -10.54 35.52
N ALA A 756 10.16 -10.15 36.28
CA ALA A 756 9.69 -10.96 37.41
C ALA A 756 9.25 -12.34 36.93
N SER A 757 8.46 -12.39 35.85
CA SER A 757 8.00 -13.65 35.23
C SER A 757 9.14 -14.55 34.76
N ALA A 758 10.24 -13.97 34.28
CA ALA A 758 11.42 -14.71 33.82
C ALA A 758 12.35 -15.15 34.97
N GLY A 759 12.27 -14.51 36.14
CA GLY A 759 13.23 -14.64 37.23
C GLY A 759 14.45 -13.72 37.11
N GLY A 760 14.33 -12.60 36.39
CA GLY A 760 15.36 -11.58 36.23
C GLY A 760 15.39 -10.95 34.83
N VAL A 761 16.13 -9.85 34.69
CA VAL A 761 16.43 -9.25 33.37
C VAL A 761 17.44 -10.11 32.59
N ASN A 762 17.49 -9.96 31.27
CA ASN A 762 18.34 -10.72 30.33
C ASN A 762 18.16 -12.25 30.45
N ARG A 763 16.91 -12.67 30.65
CA ARG A 763 16.52 -14.07 30.74
C ARG A 763 15.33 -14.34 29.83
N ALA A 764 15.42 -15.42 29.07
CA ALA A 764 14.36 -15.84 28.16
C ALA A 764 13.09 -16.24 28.92
N LEU A 765 11.95 -15.75 28.44
CA LEU A 765 10.61 -16.07 28.90
C LEU A 765 9.74 -16.46 27.72
N VAL A 766 8.98 -17.54 27.86
CA VAL A 766 7.99 -17.98 26.88
C VAL A 766 6.62 -18.05 27.56
N LEU A 767 5.68 -17.23 27.09
CA LEU A 767 4.29 -17.25 27.53
C LEU A 767 3.43 -17.97 26.49
N ALA A 768 2.86 -19.13 26.84
CA ALA A 768 2.01 -19.94 25.96
C ALA A 768 0.52 -19.77 26.27
N TYR A 769 -0.30 -19.55 25.25
CA TYR A 769 -1.75 -19.43 25.35
C TYR A 769 -2.42 -20.45 24.41
N PRO A 770 -2.79 -21.65 24.89
CA PRO A 770 -3.49 -22.65 24.10
C PRO A 770 -4.98 -22.31 23.93
N GLY A 771 -5.60 -22.82 22.86
CA GLY A 771 -7.05 -22.71 22.63
C GLY A 771 -7.47 -21.38 22.00
N VAL A 772 -6.56 -20.70 21.32
CA VAL A 772 -6.85 -19.48 20.55
C VAL A 772 -7.50 -19.88 19.24
N ARG A 773 -8.79 -19.58 19.07
CA ARG A 773 -9.49 -19.84 17.81
C ARG A 773 -9.22 -18.72 16.81
N ALA A 774 -8.87 -19.07 15.57
CA ALA A 774 -8.75 -18.09 14.48
C ALA A 774 -10.08 -17.33 14.29
N ARG A 775 -10.01 -16.02 14.07
CA ARG A 775 -11.16 -15.15 13.78
C ARG A 775 -10.94 -14.49 12.41
N SER A 776 -11.89 -14.61 11.49
CA SER A 776 -11.76 -14.10 10.11
C SER A 776 -10.44 -14.56 9.45
N GLY A 777 -10.06 -15.82 9.67
CA GLY A 777 -8.82 -16.40 9.14
C GLY A 777 -7.55 -15.69 9.61
N THR A 778 -7.56 -15.07 10.79
CA THR A 778 -6.41 -14.40 11.40
C THR A 778 -6.27 -14.73 12.88
N VAL A 779 -5.03 -14.73 13.37
CA VAL A 779 -4.71 -14.58 14.80
C VAL A 779 -4.01 -13.24 14.97
N ALA A 780 -4.61 -12.32 15.75
CA ALA A 780 -4.07 -11.01 16.05
C ALA A 780 -3.52 -10.99 17.48
N VAL A 781 -2.25 -10.65 17.64
CA VAL A 781 -1.57 -10.52 18.94
C VAL A 781 -1.20 -9.06 19.15
N ARG A 782 -1.85 -8.42 20.12
CA ARG A 782 -1.57 -7.03 20.49
C ARG A 782 -0.83 -6.98 21.82
N LEU A 783 0.22 -6.17 21.83
CA LEU A 783 1.02 -5.86 23.02
C LEU A 783 0.98 -4.35 23.22
N LYS A 784 0.49 -3.92 24.38
CA LYS A 784 0.35 -2.50 24.72
C LYS A 784 1.05 -2.23 26.04
N GLY A 785 1.93 -1.24 26.09
CA GLY A 785 2.56 -0.87 27.35
C GLY A 785 1.54 -0.33 28.36
N HIS A 786 1.76 -0.62 29.63
CA HIS A 786 0.92 -0.18 30.73
C HIS A 786 1.28 1.28 31.09
N LEU A 787 0.28 2.13 31.36
CA LEU A 787 0.46 3.53 31.77
C LEU A 787 1.44 4.35 30.89
N GLY A 788 1.42 4.14 29.57
CA GLY A 788 2.27 4.89 28.64
C GLY A 788 3.67 4.32 28.45
N ALA A 789 4.00 3.20 29.11
CA ALA A 789 5.20 2.42 28.82
C ALA A 789 5.22 1.89 27.37
N GLU A 790 6.36 1.35 26.95
CA GLU A 790 6.47 0.56 25.72
C GLU A 790 6.35 -0.94 26.01
N ALA A 791 5.61 -1.64 25.15
CA ALA A 791 5.69 -3.10 25.06
C ALA A 791 6.97 -3.52 24.31
N ILE A 792 7.48 -4.72 24.59
CA ILE A 792 8.58 -5.35 23.85
C ILE A 792 8.20 -6.75 23.41
N VAL A 793 8.76 -7.26 22.32
CA VAL A 793 8.63 -8.65 21.88
C VAL A 793 9.85 -9.10 21.08
N HIS A 794 10.26 -10.36 21.22
CA HIS A 794 11.44 -10.90 20.54
C HIS A 794 11.07 -11.96 19.49
N ALA A 795 10.10 -12.83 19.79
CA ALA A 795 9.62 -13.81 18.82
C ALA A 795 8.16 -14.23 19.10
N ILE A 796 7.46 -14.72 18.08
CA ILE A 796 6.11 -15.30 18.22
C ILE A 796 6.02 -16.63 17.45
N GLU A 797 5.41 -17.63 18.07
CA GLU A 797 4.94 -18.85 17.41
C GLU A 797 3.40 -18.91 17.39
N ILE A 798 2.84 -19.27 16.24
CA ILE A 798 1.44 -19.69 16.09
C ILE A 798 1.48 -21.17 15.74
N LEU A 799 1.09 -22.04 16.68
CA LEU A 799 1.18 -23.49 16.54
C LEU A 799 -0.22 -24.11 16.43
N PRO A 800 -0.45 -25.07 15.51
CA PRO A 800 -1.71 -25.81 15.45
C PRO A 800 -2.10 -26.51 16.75
N GLY A 801 -3.38 -26.47 17.09
CA GLY A 801 -3.97 -27.22 18.20
C GLY A 801 -3.78 -26.57 19.57
N ARG A 802 -4.04 -27.36 20.62
CA ARG A 802 -3.97 -26.93 22.03
C ARG A 802 -2.75 -27.55 22.70
N VAL A 803 -1.58 -27.02 22.39
CA VAL A 803 -0.30 -27.52 22.90
C VAL A 803 0.14 -26.72 24.12
N GLY A 804 0.54 -27.42 25.19
CA GLY A 804 1.12 -26.82 26.40
C GLY A 804 0.09 -26.28 27.40
N ALA A 805 0.59 -25.85 28.56
CA ALA A 805 -0.24 -25.22 29.59
C ALA A 805 -0.38 -23.71 29.33
N ARG A 806 -1.53 -23.15 29.71
CA ARG A 806 -1.74 -21.69 29.69
C ARG A 806 -0.79 -21.02 30.68
N ALA A 807 -0.03 -20.04 30.21
CA ALA A 807 0.89 -19.26 31.01
C ALA A 807 0.16 -18.43 32.07
N ARG A 808 0.82 -18.25 33.21
CA ARG A 808 0.41 -17.38 34.32
C ARG A 808 1.57 -16.45 34.66
N PRO A 809 1.78 -15.35 33.89
CA PRO A 809 2.85 -14.41 34.18
C PRO A 809 2.65 -13.71 35.52
N ILE A 810 3.73 -13.18 36.08
CA ILE A 810 3.68 -12.29 37.25
C ILE A 810 3.22 -10.92 36.76
N SER A 811 2.11 -10.45 37.33
CA SER A 811 1.59 -9.11 37.11
C SER A 811 1.95 -8.21 38.29
N LEU A 812 2.12 -6.92 38.02
CA LEU A 812 2.27 -5.94 39.07
C LEU A 812 1.01 -5.89 39.95
N PRO A 813 1.15 -5.63 41.25
CA PRO A 813 0.00 -5.34 42.10
C PRO A 813 -0.75 -4.12 41.54
N GLU A 814 -2.03 -3.99 41.88
CA GLU A 814 -2.72 -2.73 41.60
C GLU A 814 -2.01 -1.65 42.40
N SER A 815 -1.50 -0.63 41.72
CA SER A 815 -0.81 0.46 42.39
C SER A 815 -1.83 1.18 43.28
N SER A 816 -1.57 1.19 44.59
CA SER A 816 -2.27 2.02 45.56
C SER A 816 -1.77 3.47 45.56
N GLY A 817 -1.07 3.90 44.50
CA GLY A 817 -0.58 5.27 44.31
C GLY A 817 -1.36 5.96 43.21
N GLY A 818 -2.35 6.78 43.59
CA GLY A 818 -2.98 7.77 42.71
C GLY A 818 -4.14 7.28 41.85
N VAL A 819 -5.12 6.58 42.42
CA VAL A 819 -6.44 6.47 41.76
C VAL A 819 -6.96 7.88 41.47
N GLY A 820 -6.98 8.25 40.19
CA GLY A 820 -7.68 9.43 39.69
C GLY A 820 -6.83 10.60 39.20
N ASN A 821 -5.50 10.66 39.36
CA ASN A 821 -4.72 11.78 38.76
C ASN A 821 -4.40 11.50 37.28
N LEU A 822 -4.91 12.36 36.40
CA LEU A 822 -4.72 12.30 34.96
C LEU A 822 -3.45 13.01 34.48
N LEU A 823 -2.76 13.73 35.37
CA LEU A 823 -1.48 14.38 35.05
C LEU A 823 -0.32 13.38 35.18
N HIS A 824 0.55 13.36 34.17
CA HIS A 824 1.86 12.69 34.25
C HIS A 824 2.83 13.55 35.08
N ASN A 825 3.57 12.92 35.99
CA ASN A 825 4.57 13.59 36.85
C ASN A 825 4.02 14.84 37.56
N GLY A 826 2.84 14.74 38.17
CA GLY A 826 2.18 15.85 38.87
C GLY A 826 2.94 16.35 40.10
N GLY A 827 3.68 15.48 40.78
CA GLY A 827 4.56 15.84 41.91
C GLY A 827 5.98 16.26 41.50
N PHE A 828 6.29 16.34 40.20
CA PHE A 828 7.60 16.76 39.69
C PHE A 828 8.82 15.92 40.12
N GLU A 829 8.60 14.74 40.69
CA GLU A 829 9.61 13.80 41.19
C GLU A 829 10.60 13.30 40.13
N GLU A 830 10.20 13.30 38.87
CA GLU A 830 11.03 12.79 37.77
C GLU A 830 11.94 13.87 37.14
N THR A 831 11.99 15.08 37.70
CA THR A 831 12.69 16.22 37.07
C THR A 831 14.21 16.23 37.31
N VAL A 832 15.00 16.28 36.23
CA VAL A 832 16.41 16.71 36.27
C VAL A 832 16.81 17.41 34.95
N ALA A 833 16.58 18.72 34.89
CA ALA A 833 17.26 19.71 34.03
C ALA A 833 16.53 21.07 34.11
N GLY A 834 17.26 22.14 34.40
CA GLY A 834 16.75 23.51 34.36
C GLY A 834 16.76 24.12 32.95
N TYR A 835 15.69 24.84 32.60
CA TYR A 835 15.57 25.56 31.33
C TYR A 835 15.56 27.07 31.53
N THR A 836 16.19 27.78 30.61
CA THR A 836 16.21 29.26 30.55
C THR A 836 15.65 29.68 29.21
N GLY A 837 14.76 30.67 29.19
CA GLY A 837 14.15 31.15 27.96
C GLY A 837 13.54 32.55 28.09
N SER A 838 13.09 33.08 26.96
CA SER A 838 12.33 34.32 26.83
C SER A 838 11.25 34.15 25.75
N LEU A 839 10.49 35.21 25.44
CA LEU A 839 9.26 35.20 24.64
C LEU A 839 9.26 34.19 23.49
N GLY A 840 8.33 33.24 23.56
CA GLY A 840 8.10 32.22 22.52
C GLY A 840 8.99 30.98 22.67
N SER A 841 10.00 31.00 23.54
CA SER A 841 10.83 29.83 23.84
C SER A 841 9.99 28.72 24.45
N ARG A 842 10.24 27.47 24.03
CA ARG A 842 9.56 26.28 24.54
C ARG A 842 10.54 25.16 24.87
N ALA A 843 10.24 24.41 25.92
CA ALA A 843 10.95 23.18 26.28
C ALA A 843 9.93 22.11 26.70
N ASN A 844 10.28 20.83 26.52
CA ASN A 844 9.49 19.70 27.01
C ASN A 844 10.36 18.91 27.99
N ALA A 845 9.84 18.68 29.20
CA ALA A 845 10.53 17.93 30.24
C ALA A 845 9.52 17.07 31.02
N TYR A 846 9.75 15.76 31.04
CA TYR A 846 9.01 14.78 31.87
C TYR A 846 7.48 14.89 31.81
N GLY A 847 6.94 15.12 30.61
CA GLY A 847 5.51 15.24 30.36
C GLY A 847 4.94 16.66 30.49
N TRP A 848 5.76 17.67 30.79
CA TRP A 848 5.34 19.06 30.87
C TRP A 848 5.98 19.92 29.77
N THR A 849 5.20 20.84 29.22
CA THR A 849 5.68 21.86 28.28
C THR A 849 5.88 23.18 29.01
N TYR A 850 7.06 23.76 28.87
CA TYR A 850 7.44 25.05 29.43
C TYR A 850 7.34 26.11 28.33
N LEU A 851 6.58 27.18 28.56
CA LEU A 851 6.46 28.32 27.67
C LEU A 851 6.89 29.60 28.40
N PHE A 852 7.82 30.31 27.79
CA PHE A 852 8.26 31.63 28.26
C PHE A 852 7.46 32.70 27.50
N ALA A 853 6.55 33.37 28.20
CA ALA A 853 5.53 34.26 27.63
C ALA A 853 5.89 35.75 27.74
N SER A 854 7.02 36.09 28.36
CA SER A 854 7.56 37.46 28.45
C SER A 854 8.85 37.62 27.64
N PRO A 855 9.16 38.81 27.11
CA PRO A 855 10.46 39.08 26.48
C PRO A 855 11.63 39.02 27.47
N ILE A 856 11.34 39.06 28.76
CA ILE A 856 12.36 38.95 29.81
C ILE A 856 12.79 37.50 29.98
N ARG A 857 14.08 37.32 30.27
CA ARG A 857 14.69 36.03 30.55
C ARG A 857 14.13 35.46 31.86
N SER A 858 13.61 34.25 31.79
CA SER A 858 13.08 33.50 32.94
C SER A 858 13.63 32.07 32.96
N TYR A 859 13.45 31.40 34.08
CA TYR A 859 14.07 30.12 34.40
C TYR A 859 13.02 29.18 34.99
N ILE A 860 13.04 27.90 34.60
CA ILE A 860 12.13 26.84 35.10
C ILE A 860 12.95 25.60 35.43
N TRP A 861 13.21 25.36 36.72
CA TRP A 861 14.18 24.38 37.21
C TRP A 861 13.56 23.44 38.25
N ALA A 862 14.17 22.28 38.45
CA ALA A 862 13.86 21.43 39.58
C ALA A 862 14.25 22.15 40.88
N GLU A 863 13.41 22.08 41.90
CA GLU A 863 13.60 22.75 43.19
C GLU A 863 14.96 22.40 43.84
N THR A 864 15.48 21.17 43.62
CA THR A 864 16.79 20.78 44.14
C THR A 864 18.01 21.29 43.36
N ASP A 865 17.85 21.82 42.14
CA ASP A 865 18.96 22.35 41.33
C ASP A 865 19.56 23.66 41.90
N TYR A 866 19.06 24.09 43.05
CA TYR A 866 19.41 25.26 43.84
C TYR A 866 20.89 25.38 44.29
N ILE A 867 21.70 24.31 44.23
CA ILE A 867 23.13 24.32 44.66
C ILE A 867 23.95 25.47 44.03
N ARG A 868 23.47 26.07 42.94
CA ARG A 868 24.12 27.17 42.22
C ARG A 868 23.95 28.56 42.86
N HIS A 869 22.93 28.79 43.69
CA HIS A 869 22.63 30.10 44.30
C HIS A 869 22.11 29.98 45.75
N PRO A 870 22.93 29.53 46.72
CA PRO A 870 22.53 29.34 48.11
C PRO A 870 22.05 30.60 48.86
N GLU A 871 22.23 31.78 48.26
CA GLU A 871 21.83 33.08 48.79
C GLU A 871 20.35 33.46 48.54
N ILE A 872 19.62 32.72 47.69
CA ILE A 872 18.23 33.05 47.29
C ILE A 872 17.14 32.11 47.88
N GLY A 873 17.49 31.28 48.88
CA GLY A 873 16.57 30.45 49.68
C GLY A 873 16.57 28.94 49.37
N LEU A 874 16.79 28.10 50.41
CA LEU A 874 16.92 26.63 50.33
C LEU A 874 15.75 25.93 49.59
N PRO A 875 15.93 24.70 49.07
CA PRO A 875 14.83 23.91 48.52
C PRO A 875 13.75 23.69 49.58
N GLU A 876 12.52 24.02 49.23
CA GLU A 876 11.35 23.83 50.07
C GLU A 876 10.34 23.01 49.27
N ILE A 877 10.48 21.70 49.38
CA ILE A 877 9.63 20.70 48.72
C ILE A 877 8.46 20.36 49.64
N ARG A 878 7.25 20.24 49.11
CA ARG A 878 6.07 19.98 49.93
C ARG A 878 5.94 18.49 50.23
N THR A 879 6.01 17.65 49.20
CA THR A 879 6.02 16.20 49.35
C THR A 879 7.04 15.56 48.40
N GLY A 880 7.48 14.34 48.70
CA GLY A 880 8.47 13.67 47.86
C GLY A 880 9.87 14.28 47.95
N GLN A 881 10.56 14.37 46.83
CA GLN A 881 11.96 14.79 46.70
C GLN A 881 12.16 15.95 45.72
N GLN A 882 11.13 16.39 44.99
CA GLN A 882 11.23 17.48 44.02
C GLN A 882 10.01 18.39 44.01
N ALA A 883 10.18 19.57 43.42
CA ALA A 883 9.11 20.48 43.03
C ALA A 883 9.60 21.29 41.82
N LEU A 884 8.72 22.08 41.19
CA LEU A 884 9.09 22.88 40.02
C LEU A 884 9.17 24.38 40.37
N ARG A 885 10.36 24.96 40.28
CA ARG A 885 10.62 26.37 40.61
C ARG A 885 10.74 27.24 39.37
N THR A 886 10.20 28.46 39.45
CA THR A 886 10.29 29.48 38.40
C THR A 886 10.87 30.80 38.90
N HIS A 887 11.75 31.41 38.10
CA HIS A 887 12.42 32.69 38.37
C HIS A 887 12.42 33.60 37.13
N THR A 888 12.74 34.89 37.28
CA THR A 888 12.90 35.82 36.16
C THR A 888 13.84 36.98 36.46
N ASP A 889 14.44 37.59 35.44
CA ASP A 889 15.24 38.83 35.56
C ASP A 889 14.35 40.09 35.71
N GLY A 890 13.22 39.99 36.41
CA GLY A 890 12.15 40.99 36.50
C GLY A 890 11.10 40.86 35.40
N TYR A 891 9.88 41.37 35.64
CA TYR A 891 8.74 41.38 34.69
C TYR A 891 8.55 40.11 33.82
N GLY A 892 8.72 38.93 34.41
CA GLY A 892 8.63 37.64 33.74
C GLY A 892 7.22 37.05 33.71
N HIS A 893 6.93 36.25 32.70
CA HIS A 893 5.71 35.45 32.57
C HIS A 893 6.04 34.07 32.04
N THR A 894 5.75 33.03 32.82
CA THR A 894 5.95 31.63 32.44
C THR A 894 4.63 30.86 32.53
N MET A 895 4.46 29.90 31.61
CA MET A 895 3.33 28.99 31.57
C MET A 895 3.87 27.56 31.42
N ILE A 896 3.62 26.71 32.41
CA ILE A 896 4.00 25.30 32.42
C ILE A 896 2.73 24.48 32.28
N TYR A 897 2.63 23.61 31.27
CA TYR A 897 1.37 22.93 31.02
C TYR A 897 1.49 21.49 30.52
N GLN A 898 0.39 20.74 30.67
CA GLN A 898 0.19 19.42 30.11
C GLN A 898 -1.20 19.34 29.45
N ASP A 899 -1.26 18.74 28.25
CA ASP A 899 -2.52 18.48 27.55
C ASP A 899 -3.01 17.07 27.90
N VAL A 900 -4.19 16.97 28.54
CA VAL A 900 -4.76 15.72 29.04
C VAL A 900 -6.06 15.41 28.33
N ARG A 901 -6.27 14.17 27.88
CA ARG A 901 -7.56 13.74 27.32
C ARG A 901 -8.62 13.64 28.42
N VAL A 902 -9.80 14.19 28.14
CA VAL A 902 -10.96 14.19 29.03
C VAL A 902 -12.22 13.82 28.26
N ASP A 903 -13.21 13.34 28.97
CA ASP A 903 -14.52 13.03 28.41
C ASP A 903 -15.37 14.31 28.38
N PRO A 904 -16.11 14.57 27.29
CA PRO A 904 -17.07 15.66 27.23
C PRO A 904 -18.19 15.52 28.28
N GLY A 905 -18.70 16.64 28.80
CA GLY A 905 -19.84 16.67 29.72
C GLY A 905 -19.60 16.06 31.10
N ARG A 906 -18.34 15.88 31.53
CA ARG A 906 -17.94 15.28 32.82
C ARG A 906 -17.36 16.31 33.79
N ASP A 907 -17.49 16.06 35.09
CA ASP A 907 -17.00 16.92 36.16
C ASP A 907 -15.56 16.53 36.58
N TYR A 908 -14.67 17.52 36.70
CA TYR A 908 -13.26 17.33 37.06
C TYR A 908 -12.83 18.26 38.20
N GLN A 909 -11.86 17.80 39.00
CA GLN A 909 -11.15 18.54 40.04
C GLN A 909 -9.70 18.78 39.58
N ALA A 910 -9.31 20.03 39.45
CA ALA A 910 -7.93 20.45 39.25
C ALA A 910 -7.37 21.00 40.57
N GLU A 911 -6.12 20.67 40.90
CA GLU A 911 -5.42 21.18 42.08
C GLU A 911 -3.91 21.28 41.86
N VAL A 912 -3.27 22.21 42.56
CA VAL A 912 -1.81 22.33 42.66
C VAL A 912 -1.46 23.04 43.97
N TRP A 913 -0.32 22.71 44.56
CA TRP A 913 0.24 23.48 45.67
C TRP A 913 1.26 24.48 45.17
N VAL A 914 1.09 25.74 45.57
CA VAL A 914 1.91 26.84 45.08
C VAL A 914 2.50 27.59 46.26
N ARG A 915 3.79 27.89 46.17
CA ARG A 915 4.52 28.74 47.09
C ARG A 915 5.13 29.90 46.31
N ALA A 916 5.08 31.10 46.87
CA ALA A 916 5.73 32.27 46.30
C ALA A 916 6.59 32.96 47.35
N ALA A 917 7.78 33.43 46.98
CA ALA A 917 8.77 33.92 47.91
C ALA A 917 9.04 35.42 47.76
N ASP A 918 9.20 36.07 48.91
CA ASP A 918 9.74 37.43 49.07
C ASP A 918 11.05 37.31 49.84
N ILE A 919 12.18 37.39 49.15
CA ILE A 919 13.49 37.02 49.71
C ILE A 919 14.05 38.15 50.60
N HIS A 920 14.11 39.39 50.11
CA HIS A 920 14.65 40.54 50.86
C HIS A 920 13.64 41.68 51.09
N GLY A 921 12.34 41.39 51.11
CA GLY A 921 11.28 42.38 51.30
C GLY A 921 10.90 43.16 50.03
N ARG A 922 11.39 42.71 48.86
CA ARG A 922 11.20 43.31 47.53
C ARG A 922 10.72 42.32 46.46
N GLY A 923 10.33 41.11 46.87
CA GLY A 923 9.97 40.00 46.01
C GLY A 923 8.50 39.90 45.65
N PHE A 924 8.02 38.66 45.53
CA PHE A 924 6.67 38.36 45.08
C PHE A 924 5.61 39.00 45.98
N GLY A 925 4.65 39.71 45.38
CA GLY A 925 3.56 40.37 46.08
C GLY A 925 3.87 41.79 46.56
N LYS A 926 5.03 42.35 46.21
CA LYS A 926 5.32 43.78 46.35
C LYS A 926 4.87 44.59 45.14
N ASN A 927 4.58 43.93 44.02
CA ASN A 927 4.11 44.56 42.80
C ASN A 927 2.68 44.13 42.49
N ALA A 928 1.86 45.08 42.02
CA ALA A 928 0.44 44.85 41.76
C ALA A 928 0.15 43.79 40.65
N GLY A 929 1.15 43.44 39.83
CA GLY A 929 1.00 42.44 38.78
C GLY A 929 1.62 41.08 39.09
N ASP A 930 2.12 40.84 40.31
CA ASP A 930 2.61 39.52 40.71
C ASP A 930 1.44 38.54 40.82
N ARG A 931 1.53 37.41 40.12
CA ARG A 931 0.48 36.37 40.10
C ARG A 931 1.05 34.97 39.90
N ALA A 932 0.64 34.02 40.74
CA ALA A 932 0.98 32.60 40.57
C ALA A 932 -0.29 31.76 40.70
N GLY A 933 -0.71 31.10 39.62
CA GLY A 933 -2.07 30.55 39.56
C GLY A 933 -2.22 29.32 38.67
N LEU A 934 -3.42 28.74 38.78
CA LEU A 934 -3.87 27.62 37.97
C LEU A 934 -4.81 28.13 36.87
N VAL A 935 -4.55 27.77 35.61
CA VAL A 935 -5.39 28.07 34.46
C VAL A 935 -5.68 26.79 33.70
N LEU A 936 -6.91 26.61 33.23
CA LEU A 936 -7.31 25.46 32.42
C LEU A 936 -7.85 25.93 31.07
N GLN A 937 -7.41 25.32 29.97
CA GLN A 937 -8.01 25.56 28.65
C GLN A 937 -8.63 24.25 28.14
N GLU A 938 -9.94 24.25 27.93
CA GLU A 938 -10.65 23.20 27.22
C GLU A 938 -10.36 23.30 25.72
N CYS A 939 -10.00 22.19 25.10
CA CYS A 939 -9.68 22.10 23.68
C CYS A 939 -10.51 21.02 22.99
N SER A 940 -10.85 21.26 21.73
CA SER A 940 -11.51 20.29 20.86
C SER A 940 -10.53 19.22 20.37
N GLU A 941 -11.03 18.27 19.58
CA GLU A 941 -10.20 17.20 19.00
C GLU A 941 -9.11 17.75 18.08
N ASP A 942 -9.38 18.83 17.33
CA ASP A 942 -8.40 19.49 16.45
C ASP A 942 -7.39 20.39 17.18
N GLY A 943 -7.60 20.63 18.48
CA GLY A 943 -6.71 21.42 19.34
C GLY A 943 -7.07 22.90 19.45
N SER A 944 -8.16 23.36 18.81
CA SER A 944 -8.72 24.70 19.04
C SER A 944 -9.27 24.86 20.45
N MET A 945 -9.09 26.05 21.03
CA MET A 945 -9.58 26.37 22.37
C MET A 945 -11.10 26.56 22.35
N VAL A 946 -11.80 25.76 23.16
CA VAL A 946 -13.26 25.79 23.35
C VAL A 946 -13.63 26.75 24.48
N ARG A 947 -12.90 26.70 25.61
CA ARG A 947 -13.17 27.52 26.79
C ARG A 947 -11.90 27.66 27.65
N GLU A 948 -11.75 28.78 28.35
CA GLU A 948 -10.71 28.98 29.37
C GLU A 948 -11.34 29.18 30.75
N HIS A 949 -10.74 28.55 31.76
CA HIS A 949 -11.06 28.74 33.17
C HIS A 949 -9.85 29.32 33.89
N ARG A 950 -10.02 30.47 34.53
CA ARG A 950 -8.98 31.05 35.40
C ARG A 950 -9.31 30.71 36.84
N GLY A 951 -8.46 29.86 37.44
CA GLY A 951 -8.57 29.44 38.82
C GLY A 951 -8.03 30.47 39.81
N PRO A 952 -8.00 30.11 41.11
CA PRO A 952 -7.38 30.92 42.14
C PRO A 952 -5.90 31.18 41.83
N SER A 953 -5.38 32.31 42.33
CA SER A 953 -3.96 32.68 42.21
C SER A 953 -3.45 33.38 43.46
N LEU A 954 -2.17 33.21 43.75
CA LEU A 954 -1.45 33.97 44.77
C LEU A 954 -1.05 35.33 44.23
N THR A 955 -1.19 36.37 45.05
CA THR A 955 -0.73 37.74 44.78
C THR A 955 0.20 38.26 45.89
N ASP A 956 0.55 37.39 46.83
CA ASP A 956 1.37 37.64 48.02
C ASP A 956 2.30 36.45 48.26
N ALA A 957 3.48 36.72 48.83
CA ALA A 957 4.42 35.67 49.23
C ALA A 957 3.96 34.96 50.53
N GLY A 958 4.41 33.72 50.73
CA GLY A 958 4.10 32.93 51.92
C GLY A 958 4.31 31.43 51.71
N ASP A 959 3.90 30.62 52.68
CA ASP A 959 3.97 29.16 52.61
C ASP A 959 3.10 28.56 51.50
N TYR A 960 3.30 27.27 51.21
CA TYR A 960 2.50 26.53 50.24
C TYR A 960 1.00 26.66 50.49
N ARG A 961 0.27 27.14 49.48
CA ARG A 961 -1.18 27.20 49.45
C ARG A 961 -1.72 26.33 48.33
N ARG A 962 -2.76 25.55 48.64
CA ARG A 962 -3.46 24.74 47.65
C ARG A 962 -4.36 25.65 46.81
N LEU A 963 -4.14 25.65 45.50
CA LEU A 963 -5.04 26.24 44.52
C LEU A 963 -5.83 25.09 43.91
N GLU A 964 -7.15 25.20 43.91
CA GLU A 964 -8.01 24.14 43.39
C GLU A 964 -9.25 24.74 42.71
N MET A 965 -9.75 24.04 41.69
CA MET A 965 -10.99 24.41 41.03
C MET A 965 -11.70 23.18 40.47
N ARG A 966 -13.04 23.23 40.52
CA ARG A 966 -13.92 22.25 39.87
C ARG A 966 -14.47 22.85 38.59
N PHE A 967 -14.55 22.03 37.55
CA PHE A 967 -15.16 22.43 36.28
C PHE A 967 -15.84 21.23 35.63
N ARG A 968 -16.81 21.52 34.75
CA ARG A 968 -17.46 20.54 33.89
C ARG A 968 -17.04 20.79 32.45
N THR A 969 -16.59 19.76 31.75
CA THR A 969 -16.19 19.86 30.34
C THR A 969 -17.40 20.14 29.45
N ALA A 970 -17.22 20.95 28.41
CA ALA A 970 -18.22 21.18 27.38
C ALA A 970 -18.33 19.97 26.43
N ASP A 971 -19.46 19.86 25.71
CA ASP A 971 -19.75 18.71 24.84
C ASP A 971 -18.76 18.53 23.67
N GLY A 972 -18.04 19.60 23.28
CA GLY A 972 -16.99 19.57 22.26
C GLY A 972 -15.56 19.45 22.82
N THR A 973 -15.41 19.22 24.12
CA THR A 973 -14.10 19.18 24.79
C THR A 973 -13.57 17.76 24.84
N HIS A 974 -12.45 17.53 24.15
CA HIS A 974 -11.76 16.24 24.14
C HIS A 974 -10.43 16.27 24.89
N ARG A 975 -9.91 17.47 25.16
CA ARG A 975 -8.67 17.70 25.89
C ARG A 975 -8.80 18.89 26.84
N VAL A 976 -8.08 18.84 27.95
CA VAL A 976 -7.86 19.97 28.85
C VAL A 976 -6.37 20.22 28.94
N ARG A 977 -5.95 21.45 28.61
CA ARG A 977 -4.62 21.97 28.90
C ARG A 977 -4.60 22.49 30.33
N PHE A 978 -3.87 21.80 31.20
CA PHE A 978 -3.67 22.17 32.59
C PHE A 978 -2.43 23.06 32.72
N ILE A 979 -2.58 24.31 33.14
CA ILE A 979 -1.53 25.34 33.10
C ILE A 979 -1.21 25.86 34.50
N LEU A 980 0.07 25.84 34.83
CA LEU A 980 0.67 26.53 35.97
C LEU A 980 1.28 27.83 35.47
N GLU A 981 0.71 28.96 35.89
CA GLU A 981 1.10 30.29 35.43
C GLU A 981 1.83 31.05 36.53
N ALA A 982 2.97 31.66 36.21
CA ALA A 982 3.68 32.58 37.10
C ALA A 982 4.04 33.88 36.38
N VAL A 983 3.62 35.00 36.95
CA VAL A 983 3.96 36.37 36.59
C VAL A 983 4.70 36.98 37.77
N GLN A 984 5.94 37.40 37.56
CA GLN A 984 6.82 37.89 38.62
C GLN A 984 7.49 39.18 38.14
N GLN A 985 7.31 40.30 38.84
CA GLN A 985 7.90 41.58 38.45
C GLN A 985 9.30 41.79 39.03
N ALA A 986 9.59 41.17 40.16
CA ALA A 986 10.88 41.27 40.82
C ALA A 986 11.94 40.36 40.16
N ASP A 987 13.20 40.74 40.29
CA ASP A 987 14.36 39.95 39.85
C ASP A 987 14.48 38.64 40.64
N TYR A 988 15.13 37.64 40.05
CA TYR A 988 15.24 36.28 40.62
C TYR A 988 15.95 36.25 41.97
N LYS A 989 16.72 37.30 42.32
CA LYS A 989 17.33 37.48 43.65
C LYS A 989 16.34 37.87 44.73
N GLU A 990 15.17 38.36 44.33
CA GLU A 990 14.14 38.89 45.22
C GLU A 990 12.90 38.00 45.24
N SER A 991 12.62 37.23 44.16
CA SER A 991 11.39 36.45 43.99
C SER A 991 11.58 35.08 43.32
N HIS A 992 10.76 34.12 43.72
CA HIS A 992 10.50 32.87 43.00
C HIS A 992 9.11 32.30 43.28
N VAL A 993 8.65 31.42 42.39
CA VAL A 993 7.40 30.66 42.56
C VAL A 993 7.69 29.18 42.39
N THR A 994 7.27 28.36 43.35
CA THR A 994 7.40 26.90 43.32
C THR A 994 6.03 26.24 43.23
N PHE A 995 5.89 25.28 42.33
CA PHE A 995 4.71 24.42 42.16
C PHE A 995 5.03 23.00 42.58
N ASP A 996 4.10 22.36 43.28
CA ASP A 996 4.21 20.98 43.74
C ASP A 996 2.83 20.29 43.76
N ASP A 997 2.81 18.96 43.77
CA ASP A 997 1.59 18.14 43.92
C ASP A 997 0.43 18.53 42.98
N ALA A 998 0.69 18.70 41.68
CA ALA A 998 -0.33 18.98 40.68
C ALA A 998 -1.21 17.75 40.39
N ALA A 999 -2.52 17.95 40.34
CA ALA A 999 -3.47 16.90 39.98
C ALA A 999 -4.67 17.39 39.17
N LEU A 1000 -5.11 16.54 38.24
CA LEU A 1000 -6.39 16.65 37.53
C LEU A 1000 -7.14 15.34 37.69
N ARG A 1001 -8.33 15.34 38.29
CA ARG A 1001 -9.09 14.12 38.60
C ARG A 1001 -10.53 14.18 38.13
N LEU A 1002 -11.06 13.07 37.63
CA LEU A 1002 -12.50 12.92 37.35
C LEU A 1002 -13.27 12.84 38.69
N ILE A 1003 -14.40 13.54 38.78
CA ILE A 1003 -15.29 13.53 39.95
C ILE A 1003 -16.51 12.67 39.64
N GLY A 1004 -16.64 11.53 40.33
CA GLY A 1004 -17.77 10.61 40.20
C GLY A 1004 -17.58 9.53 39.11
N PRO A 1005 -18.45 8.51 39.08
CA PRO A 1005 -18.39 7.39 38.12
C PRO A 1005 -18.82 7.74 36.69
#